data_AF-A0A4R6G8K4-F1
#
_entry.id   AF-A0A4R6G8K4-F1
#
_cell.length_a   1.000
_cell.length_b   1.000
_cell.length_c   1.000
_cell.angle_alpha   90.00
_cell.angle_beta   90.00
_cell.angle_gamma   90.00
#
_symmetry.space_group_name_H-M   'P 1'
#
loop_
_entity.id
_entity.type
_entity.pdbx_description
1 polymer ?
#
loop_
_entity_poly.entity_id
_entity_poly.type
_entity_poly.pdbx_seq_one_letter_code
_entity_poly.pdbx_strand_id
1 'polypeptide(L)'
;MSCGCGCGCETGCGTRPDRVPVWNAAGADRLAYRIGTFATFRRALLQQLDGERELAGWQPSAGDDLGLAMLDAWAYIADILTFYNERYANEHYLRTAQLPESVAGLVGLLGYRPRPAIAATGRLAVIASGPGPLVVPKGLAIASKASPGIASQTFEVDEEARFERPSSVPAPPAGMTDAPPLAGPPPSAPPGTAEVPAQPRLLARGGVLLKGTQTLKTGERLLLVTKTWGSADAPAVVVKVTGTAVEVDAHSRKNTRVLLEGAVGLPSNAASGAYRLLRPTRAGHLTTLPAGAAAVASGTLVLDAPARHLAAGDPLLVEVPGAGVGGSPGSGFDVVRLTDYAEVLWYANALAGTPSVPPAGDVPGIPLQVAKLTVQARSGVSLPSRYGSQAAKVVVQSGWREVGVLLDTAVRALSAVPSSVTLAAPPAAAAGVAVPALVEDGKGGGAEVQAVPVAGTSAVALSGGAASLEPPLRVLWDVIEVSRGATVRGEQLGRGDASAAGQDFALAKSPVTFRADFPGRSGDGYSSTIELVVDGRRWAEVPSLYGRGPSDEVFATWNDEEGKTHVRTGDGVAGRRLPTGAVVTADYRVGAGAAVPPPGALTQLLSTPPNLRSVRNPVPPGGGSDAQPADEIRDLAPRSVLTFGRAISGDDYAACAAAAPGVVRATTVWAFDATEQRPTVSVYVGDDAAAVDAARAALRAQADPNRPLTVLPAVRVPAALKVVLTVDSQYVIGPVIDRARRAVLDELFAPGILALGEPLYRSELERVLTDVPGVLASRQLRFYWIRGGLHISAGARFHPGDGGFFHLLPQLVLLTGEVAP
;
A
#
# COMPACT_ATOMS: atom_id res chain seq x y z
N MET A 1 -6.81 -26.52 58.20
CA MET A 1 -7.76 -27.40 57.49
C MET A 1 -9.16 -27.02 57.92
N SER A 2 -9.84 -26.14 57.19
CA SER A 2 -11.26 -25.87 57.37
C SER A 2 -11.89 -25.77 55.98
N CYS A 3 -12.74 -26.74 55.64
CA CYS A 3 -13.57 -26.67 54.44
C CYS A 3 -14.65 -25.61 54.67
N GLY A 4 -14.52 -24.48 53.99
CA GLY A 4 -15.62 -23.56 53.75
C GLY A 4 -16.36 -23.98 52.48
N CYS A 5 -17.46 -24.69 52.62
CA CYS A 5 -18.48 -24.80 51.58
C CYS A 5 -19.77 -24.26 52.18
N GLY A 6 -20.23 -23.14 51.63
CA GLY A 6 -21.52 -22.55 51.94
C GLY A 6 -22.62 -23.32 51.21
N CYS A 7 -23.20 -24.30 51.91
CA CYS A 7 -24.48 -24.89 51.56
C CYS A 7 -25.35 -24.77 52.81
N GLY A 8 -26.53 -24.13 52.69
CA GLY A 8 -27.49 -24.00 53.78
C GLY A 8 -27.89 -25.37 54.33
N CYS A 9 -27.52 -25.63 55.57
CA CYS A 9 -27.80 -26.88 56.27
C CYS A 9 -29.24 -26.90 56.82
N GLU A 10 -30.21 -27.19 55.97
CA GLU A 10 -31.51 -27.73 56.43
C GLU A 10 -31.80 -29.13 55.87
N THR A 11 -30.97 -29.65 54.96
CA THR A 11 -31.01 -31.04 54.48
C THR A 11 -29.75 -31.77 54.94
N GLY A 12 -29.92 -32.86 55.70
CA GLY A 12 -28.82 -33.59 56.34
C GLY A 12 -27.71 -34.02 55.38
N CYS A 13 -26.45 -33.94 55.84
CA CYS A 13 -25.30 -34.48 55.14
C CYS A 13 -25.54 -35.96 54.77
N GLY A 14 -25.56 -36.28 53.48
CA GLY A 14 -25.82 -37.62 52.96
C GLY A 14 -27.17 -37.79 52.27
N THR A 15 -28.08 -36.81 52.35
CA THR A 15 -29.28 -36.78 51.50
C THR A 15 -28.91 -36.26 50.10
N ARG A 16 -29.28 -37.04 49.09
CA ARG A 16 -28.97 -36.76 47.68
C ARG A 16 -29.82 -35.58 47.22
N PRO A 17 -29.28 -34.56 46.53
CA PRO A 17 -30.14 -33.59 45.87
C PRO A 17 -30.92 -34.31 44.77
N ASP A 18 -32.25 -34.31 44.90
CA ASP A 18 -33.21 -34.93 43.96
C ASP A 18 -33.08 -34.38 42.53
N ARG A 19 -32.45 -33.20 42.41
CA ARG A 19 -32.10 -32.51 41.18
C ARG A 19 -30.75 -31.84 41.35
N VAL A 20 -29.85 -31.98 40.38
CA VAL A 20 -28.71 -31.06 40.28
C VAL A 20 -29.28 -29.73 39.80
N PRO A 21 -29.29 -28.65 40.62
CA PRO A 21 -29.82 -27.38 40.16
C PRO A 21 -28.98 -26.88 38.99
N VAL A 22 -29.62 -26.75 37.83
CA VAL A 22 -29.00 -26.10 36.67
C VAL A 22 -28.97 -24.61 36.95
N TRP A 23 -27.79 -24.08 37.24
CA TRP A 23 -27.57 -22.65 37.49
C TRP A 23 -26.53 -22.10 36.52
N ASN A 24 -26.86 -20.98 35.89
CA ASN A 24 -25.99 -20.26 34.96
C ASN A 24 -25.92 -18.80 35.38
N ALA A 25 -24.70 -18.25 35.50
CA ALA A 25 -24.51 -16.84 35.76
C ALA A 25 -24.96 -15.99 34.55
N ALA A 26 -25.42 -14.77 34.80
CA ALA A 26 -25.74 -13.83 33.73
C ALA A 26 -24.49 -13.52 32.88
N GLY A 27 -24.65 -13.51 31.56
CA GLY A 27 -23.54 -13.22 30.65
C GLY A 27 -22.56 -14.37 30.44
N ALA A 28 -22.88 -15.62 30.79
CA ALA A 28 -22.07 -16.75 30.38
C ALA A 28 -22.01 -16.87 28.84
N ASP A 29 -20.86 -17.29 28.30
CA ASP A 29 -20.64 -17.60 26.87
C ASP A 29 -21.07 -19.03 26.50
N ARG A 30 -21.35 -19.86 27.51
CA ARG A 30 -21.92 -21.19 27.38
C ARG A 30 -22.83 -21.50 28.57
N LEU A 31 -23.97 -22.14 28.29
CA LEU A 31 -24.86 -22.70 29.30
C LEU A 31 -24.39 -24.10 29.71
N ALA A 32 -24.27 -24.30 31.01
CA ALA A 32 -24.29 -25.63 31.60
C ALA A 32 -25.74 -26.07 31.72
N TYR A 33 -26.12 -27.14 31.02
CA TYR A 33 -27.49 -27.66 31.04
C TYR A 33 -27.54 -29.19 31.17
N ARG A 34 -26.39 -29.84 31.41
CA ARG A 34 -26.37 -31.27 31.73
C ARG A 34 -26.94 -31.52 33.11
N ILE A 35 -27.87 -32.48 33.20
CA ILE A 35 -28.46 -32.94 34.46
C ILE A 35 -27.68 -34.11 35.09
N GLY A 36 -26.71 -34.67 34.35
CA GLY A 36 -25.85 -35.76 34.81
C GLY A 36 -24.75 -36.14 33.79
N THR A 37 -23.96 -37.13 34.18
CA THR A 37 -22.98 -37.87 33.37
C THR A 37 -23.22 -39.37 33.50
N PHE A 38 -22.60 -40.19 32.65
CA PHE A 38 -22.66 -41.66 32.74
C PHE A 38 -22.46 -42.15 34.18
N ALA A 39 -21.41 -41.68 34.87
CA ALA A 39 -21.10 -42.10 36.24
C ALA A 39 -22.21 -41.75 37.23
N THR A 40 -22.86 -40.59 37.08
CA THR A 40 -23.95 -40.18 37.97
C THR A 40 -25.25 -40.93 37.69
N PHE A 41 -25.57 -41.22 36.42
CA PHE A 41 -26.74 -42.00 36.05
C PHE A 41 -26.58 -43.46 36.43
N ARG A 42 -25.42 -44.07 36.12
CA ARG A 42 -25.09 -45.43 36.54
C ARG A 42 -25.18 -45.59 38.06
N ARG A 43 -24.61 -44.65 38.81
CA ARG A 43 -24.74 -44.62 40.27
C ARG A 43 -26.20 -44.48 40.72
N ALA A 44 -27.01 -43.70 40.00
CA ALA A 44 -28.43 -43.54 40.30
C ALA A 44 -29.22 -44.84 40.12
N LEU A 45 -28.96 -45.55 39.02
CA LEU A 45 -29.65 -46.79 38.67
C LEU A 45 -29.24 -47.95 39.58
N LEU A 46 -28.02 -47.92 40.12
CA LEU A 46 -27.51 -48.90 41.09
C LEU A 46 -27.86 -48.55 42.54
N GLN A 47 -28.47 -47.39 42.79
CA GLN A 47 -28.86 -46.98 44.13
C GLN A 47 -30.25 -47.56 44.46
N GLN A 48 -30.30 -48.38 45.51
CA GLN A 48 -31.52 -48.91 46.09
C GLN A 48 -32.41 -47.78 46.65
N LEU A 49 -33.69 -47.78 46.30
CA LEU A 49 -34.71 -46.86 46.81
C LEU A 49 -35.22 -47.31 48.19
N ASP A 50 -35.84 -46.39 48.92
CA ASP A 50 -36.42 -46.68 50.24
C ASP A 50 -37.49 -47.79 50.14
N GLY A 51 -37.24 -48.92 50.81
CA GLY A 51 -38.13 -50.08 50.82
C GLY A 51 -37.98 -51.05 49.64
N GLU A 52 -37.16 -50.71 48.63
CA GLU A 52 -36.79 -51.63 47.54
C GLU A 52 -35.95 -52.78 48.11
N ARG A 53 -36.13 -54.02 47.65
CA ARG A 53 -35.35 -55.20 48.09
C ARG A 53 -34.67 -55.93 46.95
N GLU A 54 -35.06 -55.63 45.72
CA GLU A 54 -34.65 -56.25 44.47
C GLU A 54 -33.15 -56.08 44.23
N LEU A 55 -32.57 -54.92 44.58
CA LEU A 55 -31.14 -54.64 44.47
C LEU A 55 -30.32 -55.09 45.69
N ALA A 56 -30.95 -55.46 46.82
CA ALA A 56 -30.26 -55.73 48.09
C ALA A 56 -29.33 -56.96 48.05
N GLY A 57 -29.61 -57.92 47.16
CA GLY A 57 -28.84 -59.14 46.97
C GLY A 57 -27.99 -59.18 45.71
N TRP A 58 -28.04 -58.15 44.86
CA TRP A 58 -27.35 -58.15 43.57
C TRP A 58 -25.90 -57.67 43.70
N GLN A 59 -24.95 -58.54 43.36
CA GLN A 59 -23.50 -58.28 43.42
C GLN A 59 -22.87 -58.52 42.05
N PRO A 60 -23.04 -57.59 41.09
CA PRO A 60 -22.56 -57.79 39.73
C PRO A 60 -21.03 -57.81 39.68
N SER A 61 -20.46 -58.76 38.93
CA SER A 61 -19.03 -58.81 38.62
C SER A 61 -18.71 -58.04 37.33
N ALA A 62 -17.53 -57.44 37.25
CA ALA A 62 -17.12 -56.74 36.03
C ALA A 62 -16.96 -57.72 34.85
N GLY A 63 -17.71 -57.50 33.76
CA GLY A 63 -17.52 -58.19 32.47
C GLY A 63 -18.64 -59.14 32.04
N ASP A 64 -19.36 -59.76 32.97
CA ASP A 64 -20.26 -60.90 32.65
C ASP A 64 -21.72 -60.73 33.13
N ASP A 65 -22.08 -59.58 33.73
CA ASP A 65 -23.43 -59.33 34.25
C ASP A 65 -24.31 -58.57 33.23
N LEU A 66 -25.33 -59.25 32.69
CA LEU A 66 -26.27 -58.67 31.72
C LEU A 66 -27.09 -57.52 32.31
N GLY A 67 -27.50 -57.61 33.58
CA GLY A 67 -28.25 -56.55 34.26
C GLY A 67 -27.40 -55.28 34.38
N LEU A 68 -26.12 -55.43 34.70
CA LEU A 68 -25.17 -54.33 34.79
C LEU A 68 -24.93 -53.73 33.41
N ALA A 69 -24.77 -54.56 32.38
CA ALA A 69 -24.64 -54.10 30.99
C ALA A 69 -25.87 -53.32 30.52
N MET A 70 -27.08 -53.73 30.91
CA MET A 70 -28.32 -52.99 30.60
C MET A 70 -28.37 -51.64 31.32
N LEU A 71 -28.00 -51.57 32.61
CA LEU A 71 -27.95 -50.30 33.34
C LEU A 71 -26.86 -49.38 32.80
N ASP A 72 -25.71 -49.93 32.40
CA ASP A 72 -24.64 -49.17 31.75
C ASP A 72 -25.11 -48.64 30.38
N ALA A 73 -25.81 -49.45 29.59
CA ALA A 73 -26.41 -49.00 28.33
C ALA A 73 -27.40 -47.84 28.54
N TRP A 74 -28.25 -47.93 29.58
CA TRP A 74 -29.19 -46.84 29.91
C TRP A 74 -28.46 -45.57 30.40
N ALA A 75 -27.46 -45.73 31.27
CA ALA A 75 -26.64 -44.61 31.73
C ALA A 75 -25.90 -43.92 30.58
N TYR A 76 -25.45 -44.69 29.59
CA TYR A 76 -24.82 -44.19 28.38
C TYR A 76 -25.79 -43.40 27.50
N ILE A 77 -27.00 -43.94 27.26
CA ILE A 77 -28.06 -43.23 26.55
C ILE A 77 -28.42 -41.92 27.27
N ALA A 78 -28.56 -41.95 28.60
CA ALA A 78 -28.88 -40.76 29.38
C ALA A 78 -27.77 -39.69 29.31
N ASP A 79 -26.49 -40.07 29.32
CA ASP A 79 -25.37 -39.15 29.12
C ASP A 79 -25.39 -38.51 27.73
N ILE A 80 -25.65 -39.30 26.68
CA ILE A 80 -25.79 -38.78 25.31
C ILE A 80 -26.96 -37.81 25.21
N LEU A 81 -28.13 -38.16 25.74
CA LEU A 81 -29.32 -37.30 25.66
C LEU A 81 -29.11 -35.99 26.41
N THR A 82 -28.52 -36.02 27.60
CA THR A 82 -28.25 -34.78 28.33
C THR A 82 -27.15 -33.94 27.69
N PHE A 83 -26.18 -34.57 27.00
CA PHE A 83 -25.20 -33.86 26.18
C PHE A 83 -25.87 -33.12 25.02
N TYR A 84 -26.76 -33.77 24.26
CA TYR A 84 -27.48 -33.12 23.17
C TYR A 84 -28.43 -32.04 23.67
N ASN A 85 -29.14 -32.24 24.78
CA ASN A 85 -29.97 -31.21 25.40
C ASN A 85 -29.15 -29.95 25.76
N GLU A 86 -27.93 -30.10 26.27
CA GLU A 86 -27.04 -28.96 26.50
C GLU A 86 -26.66 -28.26 25.19
N ARG A 87 -26.37 -29.01 24.13
CA ARG A 87 -26.07 -28.43 22.81
C ARG A 87 -27.26 -27.64 22.28
N TYR A 88 -28.45 -28.22 22.26
CA TYR A 88 -29.67 -27.53 21.84
C TYR A 88 -29.97 -26.28 22.68
N ALA A 89 -29.81 -26.36 24.01
CA ALA A 89 -29.99 -25.21 24.88
C ALA A 89 -29.03 -24.06 24.56
N ASN A 90 -27.78 -24.36 24.19
CA ASN A 90 -26.81 -23.34 23.78
C ASN A 90 -27.17 -22.72 22.42
N GLU A 91 -27.78 -23.46 21.50
CA GLU A 91 -28.21 -22.95 20.19
C GLU A 91 -29.46 -22.04 20.24
N HIS A 92 -30.19 -22.01 21.36
CA HIS A 92 -31.42 -21.22 21.50
C HIS A 92 -31.21 -19.76 21.91
N TYR A 93 -29.98 -19.36 22.26
CA TYR A 93 -29.69 -17.98 22.65
C TYR A 93 -28.59 -17.40 21.79
N LEU A 94 -28.79 -16.16 21.34
CA LEU A 94 -27.87 -15.52 20.40
C LEU A 94 -26.43 -15.54 20.90
N ARG A 95 -26.20 -15.23 22.18
CA ARG A 95 -24.85 -15.21 22.78
C ARG A 95 -24.15 -16.56 22.79
N THR A 96 -24.88 -17.66 22.94
CA THR A 96 -24.31 -19.01 23.17
C THR A 96 -24.36 -19.89 21.93
N ALA A 97 -25.18 -19.54 20.93
CA ALA A 97 -25.29 -20.26 19.67
C ALA A 97 -23.95 -20.27 18.94
N GLN A 98 -23.59 -21.43 18.40
CA GLN A 98 -22.34 -21.64 17.66
C GLN A 98 -22.60 -21.94 16.20
N LEU A 99 -23.75 -22.52 15.89
CA LEU A 99 -24.12 -22.87 14.53
C LEU A 99 -24.59 -21.62 13.76
N PRO A 100 -24.02 -21.30 12.58
CA PRO A 100 -24.39 -20.13 11.80
C PRO A 100 -25.89 -20.03 11.50
N GLU A 101 -26.57 -21.15 11.29
CA GLU A 101 -28.00 -21.25 11.03
C GLU A 101 -28.86 -20.94 12.27
N SER A 102 -28.43 -21.37 13.46
CA SER A 102 -29.07 -20.98 14.72
C SER A 102 -29.00 -19.48 14.90
N VAL A 103 -27.80 -18.90 14.69
CA VAL A 103 -27.57 -17.47 14.78
C VAL A 103 -28.42 -16.72 13.75
N ALA A 104 -28.38 -17.13 12.48
CA ALA A 104 -29.15 -16.53 11.39
C ALA A 104 -30.67 -16.61 11.64
N GLY A 105 -31.16 -17.75 12.14
CA GLY A 105 -32.57 -17.95 12.49
C GLY A 105 -33.02 -17.06 13.64
N LEU A 106 -32.21 -16.96 14.71
CA LEU A 106 -32.48 -16.11 15.87
C LEU A 106 -32.52 -14.62 15.48
N VAL A 107 -31.56 -14.15 14.69
CA VAL A 107 -31.51 -12.73 14.26
C VAL A 107 -32.54 -12.42 13.18
N GLY A 108 -32.98 -13.43 12.41
CA GLY A 108 -34.08 -13.30 11.46
C GLY A 108 -35.39 -12.84 12.12
N LEU A 109 -35.61 -13.19 13.40
CA LEU A 109 -36.75 -12.68 14.19
C LEU A 109 -36.69 -11.16 14.40
N LEU A 110 -35.49 -10.57 14.38
CA LEU A 110 -35.27 -9.13 14.47
C LEU A 110 -35.43 -8.43 13.12
N GLY A 111 -35.60 -9.19 12.03
CA GLY A 111 -35.49 -8.69 10.66
C GLY A 111 -34.05 -8.44 10.22
N TYR A 112 -33.05 -8.85 11.01
CA TYR A 112 -31.65 -8.71 10.64
C TYR A 112 -31.29 -9.75 9.57
N ARG A 113 -30.70 -9.27 8.47
CA ARG A 113 -30.25 -10.13 7.37
C ARG A 113 -28.73 -10.19 7.35
N PRO A 114 -28.11 -11.35 7.66
CA PRO A 114 -26.67 -11.53 7.55
C PRO A 114 -26.15 -11.13 6.17
N ARG A 115 -25.08 -10.33 6.13
CA ARG A 115 -24.49 -9.88 4.88
C ARG A 115 -23.89 -11.08 4.12
N PRO A 116 -24.25 -11.32 2.84
CA PRO A 116 -23.64 -12.36 2.03
C PRO A 116 -22.21 -11.98 1.60
N ALA A 117 -21.53 -12.90 0.93
CA ALA A 117 -20.24 -12.58 0.31
C ALA A 117 -20.43 -11.54 -0.81
N ILE A 118 -19.66 -10.46 -0.76
CA ILE A 118 -19.68 -9.35 -1.72
C ILE A 118 -18.54 -9.52 -2.73
N ALA A 119 -18.81 -9.25 -4.00
CA ALA A 119 -17.80 -9.27 -5.04
C ALA A 119 -16.88 -8.05 -4.98
N ALA A 120 -15.59 -8.31 -5.16
CA ALA A 120 -14.61 -7.25 -5.40
C ALA A 120 -14.83 -6.59 -6.76
N THR A 121 -14.54 -5.30 -6.84
CA THR A 121 -14.54 -4.49 -8.07
C THR A 121 -13.15 -3.93 -8.32
N GLY A 122 -12.81 -3.66 -9.57
CA GLY A 122 -11.55 -3.02 -9.91
C GLY A 122 -11.55 -2.43 -11.32
N ARG A 123 -10.50 -1.66 -11.61
CA ARG A 123 -10.24 -1.15 -12.96
C ARG A 123 -9.10 -1.91 -13.61
N LEU A 124 -9.31 -2.28 -14.87
CA LEU A 124 -8.29 -2.88 -15.71
C LEU A 124 -7.96 -1.93 -16.86
N ALA A 125 -6.68 -1.86 -17.22
CA ALA A 125 -6.27 -1.19 -18.45
C ALA A 125 -6.31 -2.19 -19.61
N VAL A 126 -6.92 -1.81 -20.72
CA VAL A 126 -6.91 -2.60 -21.95
C VAL A 126 -5.80 -2.13 -22.89
N ILE A 127 -5.14 -3.09 -23.54
CA ILE A 127 -4.10 -2.83 -24.53
C ILE A 127 -4.62 -3.28 -25.89
N ALA A 128 -4.69 -2.37 -26.85
CA ALA A 128 -5.12 -2.68 -28.21
C ALA A 128 -3.99 -3.35 -29.04
N SER A 129 -4.38 -4.08 -30.08
CA SER A 129 -3.44 -4.67 -31.04
C SER A 129 -3.00 -3.65 -32.10
N GLY A 130 -3.86 -2.69 -32.44
CA GLY A 130 -3.63 -1.64 -33.43
C GLY A 130 -4.43 -0.36 -33.14
N PRO A 131 -4.29 0.68 -33.99
CA PRO A 131 -4.89 2.01 -33.77
C PRO A 131 -6.38 2.11 -34.11
N GLY A 132 -6.98 1.03 -34.63
CA GLY A 132 -8.41 1.00 -34.92
C GLY A 132 -9.28 0.99 -33.65
N PRO A 133 -10.61 1.12 -33.78
CA PRO A 133 -11.52 1.06 -32.65
C PRO A 133 -11.39 -0.25 -31.86
N LEU A 134 -11.58 -0.18 -30.54
CA LEU A 134 -11.63 -1.32 -29.63
C LEU A 134 -12.98 -1.31 -28.91
N VAL A 135 -13.71 -2.43 -29.00
CA VAL A 135 -14.95 -2.66 -28.25
C VAL A 135 -14.72 -3.82 -27.28
N VAL A 136 -14.95 -3.55 -25.99
CA VAL A 136 -14.87 -4.53 -24.92
C VAL A 136 -16.30 -4.83 -24.47
N PRO A 137 -16.85 -6.01 -24.78
CA PRO A 137 -18.25 -6.31 -24.50
C PRO A 137 -18.49 -6.50 -23.00
N LYS A 138 -19.69 -6.13 -22.56
CA LYS A 138 -20.21 -6.50 -21.23
C LYS A 138 -20.16 -8.02 -21.05
N GLY A 139 -19.74 -8.47 -19.86
CA GLY A 139 -19.63 -9.89 -19.55
C GLY A 139 -18.37 -10.57 -20.10
N LEU A 140 -17.44 -9.84 -20.72
CA LEU A 140 -16.13 -10.40 -21.07
C LEU A 140 -15.44 -10.91 -19.81
N ALA A 141 -15.16 -12.20 -19.74
CA ALA A 141 -14.53 -12.82 -18.59
C ALA A 141 -12.99 -12.75 -18.64
N ILE A 142 -12.40 -12.30 -17.54
CA ILE A 142 -10.96 -12.24 -17.28
C ILE A 142 -10.66 -13.04 -16.02
N ALA A 143 -9.80 -14.04 -16.14
CA ALA A 143 -9.34 -14.87 -15.03
C ALA A 143 -8.01 -14.38 -14.46
N SER A 144 -7.84 -14.56 -13.14
CA SER A 144 -6.57 -14.36 -12.45
C SER A 144 -5.74 -15.64 -12.45
N LYS A 145 -4.42 -15.48 -12.49
CA LYS A 145 -3.49 -16.56 -12.17
C LYS A 145 -3.59 -16.91 -10.69
N ALA A 146 -3.68 -18.20 -10.37
CA ALA A 146 -3.64 -18.66 -8.99
C ALA A 146 -2.31 -18.26 -8.31
N SER A 147 -2.39 -17.86 -7.05
CA SER A 147 -1.24 -17.50 -6.20
C SER A 147 -1.32 -18.29 -4.88
N PRO A 148 -0.22 -18.41 -4.10
CA PRO A 148 -0.28 -19.08 -2.80
C PRO A 148 -1.40 -18.50 -1.92
N GLY A 149 -2.35 -19.35 -1.49
CA GLY A 149 -3.50 -18.95 -0.68
C GLY A 149 -4.67 -18.31 -1.45
N ILE A 150 -4.56 -18.07 -2.76
CA ILE A 150 -5.63 -17.46 -3.57
C ILE A 150 -5.82 -18.28 -4.85
N ALA A 151 -6.95 -19.00 -4.93
CA ALA A 151 -7.35 -19.75 -6.12
C ALA A 151 -7.58 -18.80 -7.32
N SER A 152 -7.62 -19.36 -8.53
CA SER A 152 -7.99 -18.57 -9.73
C SER A 152 -9.41 -18.01 -9.56
N GLN A 153 -9.58 -16.73 -9.87
CA GLN A 153 -10.83 -16.01 -9.75
C GLN A 153 -11.22 -15.43 -11.11
N THR A 154 -12.51 -15.44 -11.41
CA THR A 154 -13.05 -14.84 -12.63
C THR A 154 -13.69 -13.50 -12.30
N PHE A 155 -13.34 -12.50 -13.10
CA PHE A 155 -13.95 -11.18 -13.15
C PHE A 155 -14.62 -11.01 -14.50
N GLU A 156 -15.71 -10.26 -14.56
CA GLU A 156 -16.36 -9.90 -15.81
C GLU A 156 -16.45 -8.39 -15.95
N VAL A 157 -16.42 -7.92 -17.19
CA VAL A 157 -16.62 -6.51 -17.54
C VAL A 157 -18.05 -6.10 -17.26
N ASP A 158 -18.21 -5.01 -16.50
CA ASP A 158 -19.50 -4.59 -15.97
C ASP A 158 -20.41 -3.98 -17.04
N GLU A 159 -19.85 -3.13 -17.90
CA GLU A 159 -20.55 -2.47 -19.00
C GLU A 159 -19.69 -2.47 -20.27
N GLU A 160 -20.34 -2.43 -21.44
CA GLU A 160 -19.62 -2.35 -22.71
C GLU A 160 -18.80 -1.05 -22.77
N ALA A 161 -17.52 -1.18 -23.10
CA ALA A 161 -16.62 -0.04 -23.25
C ALA A 161 -16.12 0.06 -24.71
N ARG A 162 -16.21 1.26 -25.28
CA ARG A 162 -15.78 1.55 -26.65
C ARG A 162 -14.69 2.62 -26.66
N PHE A 163 -13.56 2.31 -27.28
CA PHE A 163 -12.44 3.21 -27.47
C PHE A 163 -12.24 3.43 -28.98
N GLU A 164 -12.64 4.60 -29.48
CA GLU A 164 -12.51 4.91 -30.93
C GLU A 164 -11.05 5.00 -31.38
N ARG A 165 -10.17 5.46 -30.47
CA ARG A 165 -8.73 5.55 -30.67
C ARG A 165 -8.02 5.12 -29.39
N PRO A 166 -7.71 3.81 -29.25
CA PRO A 166 -6.99 3.31 -28.10
C PRO A 166 -5.67 4.05 -27.91
N SER A 167 -5.38 4.45 -26.69
CA SER A 167 -4.15 5.16 -26.32
C SER A 167 -2.94 4.23 -26.22
N SER A 168 -3.16 2.91 -26.14
CA SER A 168 -2.12 1.88 -25.97
C SER A 168 -1.81 1.11 -27.25
N VAL A 169 -1.37 1.77 -28.33
CA VAL A 169 -1.04 1.12 -29.62
C VAL A 169 0.44 0.73 -29.70
N PRO A 170 0.80 -0.56 -29.81
CA PRO A 170 2.18 -1.07 -29.69
C PRO A 170 3.24 -0.59 -30.70
N ALA A 171 2.95 0.30 -31.65
CA ALA A 171 3.94 0.75 -32.63
C ALA A 171 3.74 2.21 -33.05
N PRO A 172 4.82 3.02 -33.12
CA PRO A 172 4.78 4.26 -33.91
C PRO A 172 4.55 3.91 -35.39
N PRO A 173 3.86 4.77 -36.17
CA PRO A 173 3.79 4.61 -37.62
C PRO A 173 5.20 4.50 -38.20
N ALA A 174 5.42 3.57 -39.12
CA ALA A 174 6.69 3.44 -39.83
C ALA A 174 7.03 4.78 -40.52
N GLY A 175 8.10 5.46 -40.08
CA GLY A 175 8.63 6.66 -40.74
C GLY A 175 8.80 7.92 -39.88
N MET A 176 8.36 7.95 -38.61
CA MET A 176 8.66 9.09 -37.73
C MET A 176 10.05 8.95 -37.08
N THR A 177 11.03 9.62 -37.68
CA THR A 177 12.38 9.85 -37.13
C THR A 177 12.43 11.09 -36.22
N ASP A 178 11.29 11.54 -35.69
CA ASP A 178 11.24 12.73 -34.86
C ASP A 178 12.14 12.54 -33.64
N ALA A 179 13.01 13.53 -33.40
CA ALA A 179 13.89 13.51 -32.25
C ALA A 179 13.03 13.37 -30.98
N PRO A 180 13.33 12.42 -30.07
CA PRO A 180 12.60 12.31 -28.82
C PRO A 180 12.54 13.67 -28.13
N PRO A 181 11.46 13.99 -27.42
CA PRO A 181 11.42 15.17 -26.55
C PRO A 181 12.70 15.17 -25.70
N LEU A 182 13.32 16.33 -25.49
CA LEU A 182 14.63 16.45 -24.82
C LEU A 182 14.69 15.77 -23.43
N ALA A 183 13.52 15.46 -22.84
CA ALA A 183 13.31 14.79 -21.56
C ALA A 183 12.12 13.79 -21.59
N GLY A 184 11.91 13.12 -22.74
CA GLY A 184 10.89 12.07 -22.89
C GLY A 184 11.49 10.67 -23.11
N PRO A 185 10.71 9.60 -22.89
CA PRO A 185 11.09 8.25 -23.28
C PRO A 185 11.46 8.16 -24.77
N PRO A 186 12.29 7.20 -25.19
CA PRO A 186 12.58 7.00 -26.61
C PRO A 186 11.29 6.64 -27.38
N PRO A 187 11.19 6.97 -28.69
CA PRO A 187 10.00 6.62 -29.50
C PRO A 187 9.74 5.12 -29.62
N SER A 188 10.74 4.29 -29.32
CA SER A 188 10.65 2.83 -29.25
C SER A 188 10.10 2.30 -27.91
N ALA A 189 9.86 3.17 -26.92
CA ALA A 189 9.32 2.75 -25.64
C ALA A 189 7.90 2.21 -25.78
N PRO A 190 7.47 1.28 -24.89
CA PRO A 190 6.09 0.82 -24.88
C PRO A 190 5.07 1.97 -24.80
N PRO A 191 3.86 1.81 -25.36
CA PRO A 191 2.85 2.87 -25.34
C PRO A 191 2.47 3.28 -23.93
N GLY A 192 2.35 4.58 -23.69
CA GLY A 192 2.06 5.12 -22.36
C GLY A 192 3.28 5.19 -21.43
N THR A 193 4.47 4.70 -21.84
CA THR A 193 5.69 4.93 -21.05
C THR A 193 5.89 6.42 -20.85
N ALA A 194 6.23 6.77 -19.61
CA ALA A 194 6.28 8.13 -19.13
C ALA A 194 7.57 8.38 -18.35
N GLU A 195 8.25 9.48 -18.65
CA GLU A 195 9.36 9.99 -17.87
C GLU A 195 8.84 10.92 -16.78
N VAL A 196 9.33 10.69 -15.56
CA VAL A 196 9.11 11.56 -14.42
C VAL A 196 10.10 12.73 -14.53
N PRO A 197 9.69 13.97 -14.21
CA PRO A 197 10.61 15.09 -14.13
C PRO A 197 11.83 14.73 -13.26
N ALA A 198 13.03 14.88 -13.81
CA ALA A 198 14.26 14.63 -13.06
C ALA A 198 14.36 15.65 -11.91
N GLN A 199 15.04 15.26 -10.82
CA GLN A 199 15.34 16.23 -9.77
C GLN A 199 16.41 17.20 -10.29
N PRO A 200 16.22 18.54 -10.17
CA PRO A 200 17.21 19.54 -10.58
C PRO A 200 18.41 19.51 -9.62
N ARG A 201 19.19 18.44 -9.71
CA ARG A 201 20.34 18.11 -8.86
C ARG A 201 21.49 17.69 -9.76
N LEU A 202 22.36 18.65 -10.00
CA LEU A 202 23.65 18.52 -10.69
C LEU A 202 24.56 17.52 -9.95
N LEU A 203 24.61 17.61 -8.62
CA LEU A 203 25.41 16.70 -7.79
C LEU A 203 24.51 15.66 -7.10
N ALA A 204 24.80 14.40 -7.37
CA ALA A 204 24.19 13.28 -6.66
C ALA A 204 25.19 12.12 -6.58
N ARG A 205 25.14 11.36 -5.47
CA ARG A 205 26.01 10.20 -5.23
C ARG A 205 27.51 10.53 -5.43
N GLY A 206 27.93 11.68 -4.91
CA GLY A 206 29.31 12.14 -4.96
C GLY A 206 29.80 12.65 -6.32
N GLY A 207 28.91 12.95 -7.27
CA GLY A 207 29.34 13.34 -8.61
C GLY A 207 28.24 13.88 -9.54
N VAL A 208 28.62 14.18 -10.78
CA VAL A 208 27.71 14.61 -11.86
C VAL A 208 27.39 13.47 -12.82
N LEU A 209 26.23 13.54 -13.49
CA LEU A 209 25.86 12.58 -14.54
C LEU A 209 26.05 13.23 -15.91
N LEU A 210 26.74 12.53 -16.81
CA LEU A 210 26.94 12.96 -18.20
C LEU A 210 26.20 12.04 -19.16
N LYS A 211 25.60 12.63 -20.20
CA LYS A 211 24.95 11.89 -21.28
C LYS A 211 25.96 11.02 -22.03
N GLY A 212 25.60 9.77 -22.28
CA GLY A 212 26.44 8.83 -23.02
C GLY A 212 27.61 8.27 -22.19
N THR A 213 28.46 7.48 -22.85
CA THR A 213 29.67 6.94 -22.23
C THR A 213 30.82 7.93 -22.41
N GLN A 214 31.40 8.40 -21.31
CA GLN A 214 32.49 9.37 -21.28
C GLN A 214 33.78 8.74 -20.76
N THR A 215 34.92 9.11 -21.34
CA THR A 215 36.25 8.64 -20.92
C THR A 215 36.97 9.76 -20.18
N LEU A 216 37.21 9.58 -18.88
CA LEU A 216 37.90 10.50 -17.96
C LEU A 216 38.92 9.72 -17.13
N LYS A 217 40.06 10.36 -16.81
CA LYS A 217 41.09 9.74 -15.97
C LYS A 217 40.89 10.10 -14.50
N THR A 218 41.13 9.15 -13.60
CA THR A 218 41.21 9.45 -12.16
C THR A 218 42.36 10.42 -11.90
N GLY A 219 42.12 11.42 -11.05
CA GLY A 219 43.05 12.52 -10.77
C GLY A 219 42.95 13.71 -11.74
N GLU A 220 42.19 13.58 -12.83
CA GLU A 220 41.97 14.65 -13.79
C GLU A 220 41.23 15.83 -13.14
N ARG A 221 41.74 17.05 -13.35
CA ARG A 221 41.14 18.28 -12.84
C ARG A 221 40.26 18.92 -13.90
N LEU A 222 39.03 19.25 -13.52
CA LEU A 222 38.02 19.83 -14.39
C LEU A 222 37.51 21.13 -13.77
N LEU A 223 36.92 21.98 -14.60
CA LEU A 223 36.31 23.23 -14.19
C LEU A 223 34.79 23.14 -14.37
N LEU A 224 34.05 23.30 -13.27
CA LEU A 224 32.60 23.33 -13.25
C LEU A 224 32.13 24.77 -13.07
N VAL A 225 31.48 25.32 -14.10
CA VAL A 225 31.04 26.73 -14.16
C VAL A 225 29.60 26.83 -14.65
N THR A 226 28.96 27.96 -14.39
CA THR A 226 27.65 28.26 -14.97
C THR A 226 27.77 28.51 -16.48
N LYS A 227 26.71 28.22 -17.24
CA LYS A 227 26.67 28.49 -18.70
C LYS A 227 26.86 29.96 -19.06
N THR A 228 26.57 30.84 -18.11
CA THR A 228 26.63 32.30 -18.23
C THR A 228 27.84 32.89 -17.50
N TRP A 229 28.86 32.08 -17.17
CA TRP A 229 30.05 32.54 -16.49
C TRP A 229 30.75 33.64 -17.29
N GLY A 230 30.88 34.84 -16.71
CA GLY A 230 31.41 36.02 -17.39
C GLY A 230 32.26 36.95 -16.51
N SER A 231 32.54 36.56 -15.27
CA SER A 231 33.36 37.30 -14.31
C SER A 231 34.15 36.33 -13.43
N ALA A 232 35.34 36.71 -12.98
CA ALA A 232 36.13 35.92 -12.02
C ALA A 232 35.46 35.80 -10.63
N ASP A 233 34.52 36.70 -10.32
CA ASP A 233 33.67 36.61 -9.12
C ASP A 233 32.50 35.64 -9.29
N ALA A 234 32.16 35.24 -10.52
CA ALA A 234 31.09 34.28 -10.76
C ALA A 234 31.49 32.86 -10.28
N PRO A 235 30.53 32.05 -9.79
CA PRO A 235 30.82 30.71 -9.28
C PRO A 235 31.57 29.83 -10.28
N ALA A 236 32.78 29.45 -9.88
CA ALA A 236 33.65 28.52 -10.59
C ALA A 236 34.20 27.53 -9.56
N VAL A 237 34.04 26.24 -9.83
CA VAL A 237 34.45 25.18 -8.92
C VAL A 237 35.45 24.29 -9.64
N VAL A 238 36.65 24.19 -9.10
CA VAL A 238 37.65 23.25 -9.59
C VAL A 238 37.39 21.91 -8.92
N VAL A 239 37.18 20.88 -9.72
CA VAL A 239 36.86 19.54 -9.24
C VAL A 239 37.91 18.54 -9.72
N LYS A 240 38.12 17.48 -8.96
CA LYS A 240 39.03 16.38 -9.33
C LYS A 240 38.23 15.10 -9.48
N VAL A 241 38.44 14.40 -10.59
CA VAL A 241 37.80 13.11 -10.86
C VAL A 241 38.38 12.06 -9.93
N THR A 242 37.55 11.44 -9.09
CA THR A 242 37.95 10.33 -8.21
C THR A 242 37.61 8.96 -8.80
N GLY A 243 36.68 8.92 -9.75
CA GLY A 243 36.31 7.73 -10.49
C GLY A 243 35.20 7.99 -11.50
N THR A 244 34.94 7.00 -12.36
CA THR A 244 33.78 7.00 -13.26
C THR A 244 33.02 5.69 -13.14
N ALA A 245 31.70 5.76 -13.32
CA ALA A 245 30.85 4.59 -13.36
C ALA A 245 29.82 4.75 -14.49
N VAL A 246 29.59 3.69 -15.26
CA VAL A 246 28.50 3.68 -16.25
C VAL A 246 27.19 3.41 -15.50
N GLU A 247 26.23 4.33 -15.63
CA GLU A 247 24.88 4.17 -15.14
C GLU A 247 23.93 3.92 -16.30
N VAL A 248 23.09 2.91 -16.14
CA VAL A 248 21.99 2.63 -17.05
C VAL A 248 20.74 3.28 -16.48
N ASP A 249 20.04 4.06 -17.28
CA ASP A 249 18.75 4.64 -16.89
C ASP A 249 17.59 3.65 -17.08
N ALA A 250 16.38 4.07 -16.72
CA ALA A 250 15.16 3.26 -16.82
C ALA A 250 14.85 2.77 -18.26
N HIS A 251 15.48 3.38 -19.28
CA HIS A 251 15.29 3.08 -20.70
C HIS A 251 16.50 2.37 -21.31
N SER A 252 17.37 1.78 -20.48
CA SER A 252 18.60 1.10 -20.92
C SER A 252 19.63 2.02 -21.60
N ARG A 253 19.50 3.36 -21.49
CA ARG A 253 20.51 4.28 -22.03
C ARG A 253 21.70 4.35 -21.07
N LYS A 254 22.91 4.24 -21.61
CA LYS A 254 24.17 4.33 -20.86
C LYS A 254 24.58 5.79 -20.71
N ASN A 255 24.74 6.23 -19.46
CA ASN A 255 25.25 7.54 -19.05
C ASN A 255 26.47 7.34 -18.14
N THR A 256 27.34 8.34 -18.01
CA THR A 256 28.54 8.24 -17.16
C THR A 256 28.39 9.10 -15.92
N ARG A 257 28.40 8.46 -14.74
CA ARG A 257 28.61 9.11 -13.46
C ARG A 257 30.08 9.44 -13.32
N VAL A 258 30.39 10.70 -13.10
CA VAL A 258 31.74 11.16 -12.78
C VAL A 258 31.77 11.54 -11.32
N LEU A 259 32.49 10.77 -10.51
CA LEU A 259 32.68 11.04 -9.08
C LEU A 259 33.70 12.18 -8.94
N LEU A 260 33.35 13.18 -8.14
CA LEU A 260 34.07 14.44 -8.03
C LEU A 260 34.44 14.75 -6.58
N GLU A 261 35.70 15.10 -6.36
CA GLU A 261 36.16 15.78 -5.15
C GLU A 261 36.15 17.30 -5.37
N GLY A 262 35.86 18.08 -4.32
CA GLY A 262 35.87 19.55 -4.38
C GLY A 262 34.58 20.20 -4.88
N ALA A 263 33.55 19.41 -5.18
CA ALA A 263 32.23 19.95 -5.56
C ALA A 263 31.41 20.50 -4.37
N VAL A 264 32.00 20.53 -3.17
CA VAL A 264 31.40 21.04 -1.93
C VAL A 264 31.20 22.56 -2.04
N GLY A 265 30.00 23.05 -1.72
CA GLY A 265 29.65 24.48 -1.78
C GLY A 265 28.78 24.88 -2.97
N LEU A 266 28.44 23.96 -3.89
CA LEU A 266 27.41 24.20 -4.89
C LEU A 266 26.00 24.20 -4.25
N PRO A 267 25.04 25.01 -4.77
CA PRO A 267 23.67 25.00 -4.30
C PRO A 267 23.05 23.59 -4.39
N SER A 268 22.31 23.18 -3.37
CA SER A 268 21.67 21.85 -3.32
C SER A 268 20.60 21.65 -4.40
N ASN A 269 20.11 22.75 -5.00
CA ASN A 269 19.16 22.80 -6.12
C ASN A 269 19.80 23.21 -7.45
N ALA A 270 21.14 23.14 -7.56
CA ALA A 270 21.83 23.44 -8.81
C ALA A 270 21.35 22.50 -9.92
N ALA A 271 20.69 23.04 -10.95
CA ALA A 271 20.20 22.27 -12.10
C ALA A 271 21.33 22.01 -13.10
N SER A 272 21.44 20.78 -13.61
CA SER A 272 22.48 20.40 -14.58
C SER A 272 22.49 21.29 -15.82
N GLY A 273 21.31 21.69 -16.30
CA GLY A 273 21.13 22.57 -17.45
C GLY A 273 21.76 23.95 -17.33
N ALA A 274 22.03 24.43 -16.10
CA ALA A 274 22.65 25.74 -15.84
C ALA A 274 24.18 25.70 -15.80
N TYR A 275 24.79 24.52 -15.83
CA TYR A 275 26.24 24.33 -15.68
C TYR A 275 26.88 23.69 -16.91
N ARG A 276 28.22 23.77 -16.98
CA ARG A 276 29.08 23.06 -17.93
C ARG A 276 30.25 22.48 -17.16
N LEU A 277 30.63 21.25 -17.50
CA LEU A 277 31.85 20.63 -17.00
C LEU A 277 32.92 20.73 -18.09
N LEU A 278 34.01 21.43 -17.80
CA LEU A 278 35.06 21.77 -18.74
C LEU A 278 36.34 21.01 -18.42
N ARG A 279 36.97 20.45 -19.46
CA ARG A 279 38.28 19.81 -19.42
C ARG A 279 39.31 20.76 -20.06
N PRO A 280 40.48 20.99 -19.45
CA PRO A 280 41.54 21.78 -20.07
C PRO A 280 42.17 20.99 -21.23
N THR A 281 42.52 21.65 -22.33
CA THR A 281 43.23 21.01 -23.46
C THR A 281 44.65 21.52 -23.65
N ARG A 282 45.03 22.60 -22.96
CA ARG A 282 46.33 23.25 -23.04
C ARG A 282 46.81 23.60 -21.63
N ALA A 283 48.10 23.46 -21.39
CA ALA A 283 48.79 23.95 -20.20
C ALA A 283 49.93 24.88 -20.64
N GLY A 284 50.08 26.01 -19.97
CA GLY A 284 51.21 26.93 -20.12
C GLY A 284 51.92 27.13 -18.79
N HIS A 285 53.16 27.64 -18.84
CA HIS A 285 53.95 27.94 -17.66
C HIS A 285 54.28 29.43 -17.59
N LEU A 286 54.47 29.96 -16.39
CA LEU A 286 54.92 31.33 -16.24
C LEU A 286 56.40 31.44 -16.63
N THR A 287 56.78 32.53 -17.28
CA THR A 287 58.19 32.79 -17.61
C THR A 287 59.04 32.89 -16.35
N THR A 288 60.23 32.31 -16.37
CA THR A 288 61.25 32.45 -15.32
C THR A 288 62.42 33.33 -15.76
N LEU A 289 62.35 33.90 -16.97
CA LEU A 289 63.41 34.66 -17.60
C LEU A 289 62.93 36.08 -17.98
N PRO A 290 63.77 37.13 -17.81
CA PRO A 290 65.04 37.09 -17.07
C PRO A 290 64.80 36.83 -15.58
N ALA A 291 65.79 36.25 -14.89
CA ALA A 291 65.66 35.90 -13.48
C ALA A 291 65.31 37.13 -12.62
N GLY A 292 64.28 37.02 -11.79
CA GLY A 292 63.76 38.12 -10.96
C GLY A 292 62.74 39.02 -11.64
N ALA A 293 62.45 38.85 -12.94
CA ALA A 293 61.36 39.57 -13.59
C ALA A 293 59.99 39.16 -13.01
N ALA A 294 59.09 40.13 -12.89
CA ALA A 294 57.75 39.89 -12.37
C ALA A 294 56.87 39.21 -13.43
N ALA A 295 56.88 37.87 -13.46
CA ALA A 295 55.98 37.08 -14.30
C ALA A 295 54.51 37.10 -13.82
N VAL A 296 54.27 37.54 -12.58
CA VAL A 296 52.95 37.73 -11.97
C VAL A 296 52.85 39.13 -11.37
N ALA A 297 51.87 39.90 -11.82
CA ALA A 297 51.44 41.18 -11.24
C ALA A 297 49.94 41.13 -10.89
N SER A 298 49.42 42.14 -10.19
CA SER A 298 48.03 42.12 -9.66
C SER A 298 46.95 41.87 -10.71
N GLY A 299 47.19 42.18 -11.99
CA GLY A 299 46.30 41.88 -13.10
C GLY A 299 47.02 41.38 -14.35
N THR A 300 48.22 40.80 -14.20
CA THR A 300 48.99 40.32 -15.36
C THR A 300 49.70 39.01 -15.06
N LEU A 301 49.63 38.07 -16.00
CA LEU A 301 50.40 36.84 -16.02
C LEU A 301 51.23 36.81 -17.30
N VAL A 302 52.49 36.38 -17.23
CA VAL A 302 53.36 36.28 -18.41
C VAL A 302 53.77 34.83 -18.61
N LEU A 303 53.32 34.23 -19.71
CA LEU A 303 53.67 32.85 -20.08
C LEU A 303 54.99 32.80 -20.84
N ASP A 304 55.72 31.69 -20.70
CA ASP A 304 57.01 31.41 -21.35
C ASP A 304 56.91 31.14 -22.87
N ALA A 305 55.70 30.98 -23.41
CA ALA A 305 55.44 30.77 -24.83
C ALA A 305 54.17 31.51 -25.32
N PRO A 306 54.06 31.82 -26.62
CA PRO A 306 52.84 32.33 -27.22
C PRO A 306 51.63 31.40 -27.00
N ALA A 307 50.46 31.98 -26.74
CA ALA A 307 49.22 31.24 -26.46
C ALA A 307 48.06 31.78 -27.32
N ARG A 308 48.26 31.78 -28.65
CA ARG A 308 47.36 32.35 -29.67
C ARG A 308 45.94 31.76 -29.69
N HIS A 309 45.71 30.66 -29.00
CA HIS A 309 44.39 30.04 -28.83
C HIS A 309 43.53 30.73 -27.77
N LEU A 310 44.09 31.62 -26.97
CA LEU A 310 43.40 32.34 -25.90
C LEU A 310 42.62 33.53 -26.45
N ALA A 311 41.41 33.75 -25.92
CA ALA A 311 40.56 34.89 -26.24
C ALA A 311 40.08 35.61 -24.97
N ALA A 312 39.87 36.93 -25.06
CA ALA A 312 39.26 37.69 -23.98
C ALA A 312 37.91 37.09 -23.57
N GLY A 313 37.73 36.87 -22.27
CA GLY A 313 36.59 36.16 -21.69
C GLY A 313 36.92 34.74 -21.22
N ASP A 314 38.02 34.13 -21.69
CA ASP A 314 38.39 32.77 -21.32
C ASP A 314 38.66 32.64 -19.81
N PRO A 315 38.12 31.60 -19.15
CA PRO A 315 38.59 31.23 -17.82
C PRO A 315 40.01 30.67 -17.93
N LEU A 316 40.86 31.00 -16.97
CA LEU A 316 42.19 30.43 -16.81
C LEU A 316 42.29 29.87 -15.39
N LEU A 317 42.70 28.61 -15.27
CA LEU A 317 43.00 28.01 -13.97
C LEU A 317 44.50 28.11 -13.72
N VAL A 318 44.86 28.99 -12.79
CA VAL A 318 46.24 29.21 -12.34
C VAL A 318 46.46 28.36 -11.11
N GLU A 319 47.45 27.46 -11.13
CA GLU A 319 47.66 26.54 -10.02
C GLU A 319 49.12 26.11 -9.86
N VAL A 320 49.46 25.67 -8.65
CA VAL A 320 50.73 24.96 -8.38
C VAL A 320 50.47 23.45 -8.28
N PRO A 321 51.43 22.59 -8.67
CA PRO A 321 51.33 21.14 -8.48
C PRO A 321 50.95 20.79 -7.03
N GLY A 322 49.92 19.95 -6.88
CA GLY A 322 49.40 19.57 -5.56
C GLY A 322 48.34 20.52 -4.99
N ALA A 323 47.89 21.54 -5.74
CA ALA A 323 46.79 22.40 -5.34
C ALA A 323 45.51 21.61 -5.02
N GLY A 324 44.75 22.11 -4.03
CA GLY A 324 43.46 21.56 -3.62
C GLY A 324 42.38 21.70 -4.70
N VAL A 325 41.14 21.39 -4.34
CA VAL A 325 39.93 21.53 -5.17
C VAL A 325 38.86 22.28 -4.39
N GLY A 326 37.85 22.86 -5.06
CA GLY A 326 36.82 23.65 -4.40
C GLY A 326 36.35 24.87 -5.19
N GLY A 327 35.39 25.60 -4.61
CA GLY A 327 34.95 26.92 -5.08
C GLY A 327 35.65 28.12 -4.41
N SER A 328 36.54 27.87 -3.44
CA SER A 328 37.22 28.89 -2.64
C SER A 328 38.68 29.05 -3.07
N PRO A 329 39.07 30.19 -3.68
CA PRO A 329 40.46 30.50 -3.99
C PRO A 329 41.29 30.60 -2.70
N GLY A 330 42.47 29.99 -2.68
CA GLY A 330 43.15 29.80 -1.39
C GLY A 330 44.15 28.66 -1.33
N SER A 331 43.76 27.52 -1.90
CA SER A 331 44.40 26.23 -1.72
C SER A 331 45.39 25.89 -2.84
N GLY A 332 46.18 26.87 -3.27
CA GLY A 332 47.17 26.72 -4.34
C GLY A 332 46.63 26.82 -5.77
N PHE A 333 45.36 27.22 -5.94
CA PHE A 333 44.79 27.53 -7.25
C PHE A 333 43.85 28.76 -7.22
N ASP A 334 43.68 29.40 -8.37
CA ASP A 334 42.75 30.49 -8.65
C ASP A 334 42.18 30.35 -10.07
N VAL A 335 40.89 30.67 -10.23
CA VAL A 335 40.26 30.81 -11.55
C VAL A 335 40.18 32.31 -11.86
N VAL A 336 40.88 32.73 -12.90
CA VAL A 336 40.92 34.14 -13.36
C VAL A 336 40.27 34.25 -14.73
N ARG A 337 39.80 35.44 -15.07
CA ARG A 337 39.23 35.73 -16.40
C ARG A 337 40.24 36.48 -17.24
N LEU A 338 40.55 35.99 -18.43
CA LEU A 338 41.37 36.72 -19.39
C LEU A 338 40.60 37.94 -19.90
N THR A 339 41.20 39.13 -19.85
CA THR A 339 40.60 40.37 -20.38
C THR A 339 41.33 40.87 -21.61
N ASP A 340 42.64 40.62 -21.74
CA ASP A 340 43.43 40.98 -22.92
C ASP A 340 44.62 40.03 -23.11
N TYR A 341 45.04 39.85 -24.36
CA TYR A 341 46.17 38.99 -24.76
C TYR A 341 47.12 39.77 -25.67
N ALA A 342 48.41 39.83 -25.30
CA ALA A 342 49.44 40.44 -26.11
C ALA A 342 50.68 39.52 -26.22
N GLU A 343 51.30 39.48 -27.39
CA GLU A 343 52.62 38.89 -27.57
C GLU A 343 53.68 39.99 -27.40
N VAL A 344 54.57 39.82 -26.42
CA VAL A 344 55.60 40.82 -26.09
C VAL A 344 56.97 40.19 -26.26
N LEU A 345 57.92 40.97 -26.78
CA LEU A 345 59.32 40.55 -26.86
C LEU A 345 60.01 40.89 -25.53
N TRP A 346 60.46 39.87 -24.82
CA TRP A 346 61.35 39.98 -23.66
C TRP A 346 62.76 39.56 -24.06
N TYR A 347 63.76 39.82 -23.22
CA TYR A 347 65.11 39.30 -23.40
C TYR A 347 65.54 38.46 -22.19
N ALA A 348 66.01 37.23 -22.43
CA ALA A 348 66.38 36.28 -21.37
C ALA A 348 67.48 36.80 -20.43
N ASN A 349 68.32 37.71 -20.93
CA ASN A 349 69.45 38.33 -20.25
C ASN A 349 69.23 39.82 -19.89
N ALA A 350 68.01 40.35 -20.01
CA ALA A 350 67.70 41.72 -19.60
C ALA A 350 67.67 41.92 -18.08
N LEU A 351 67.69 43.18 -17.63
CA LEU A 351 67.44 43.54 -16.23
C LEU A 351 66.00 43.16 -15.84
N ALA A 352 65.84 42.55 -14.66
CA ALA A 352 64.55 42.07 -14.15
C ALA A 352 63.42 43.11 -14.14
N GLY A 353 63.75 44.38 -13.86
CA GLY A 353 62.77 45.47 -13.83
C GLY A 353 62.33 45.98 -15.22
N THR A 354 63.07 45.65 -16.27
CA THR A 354 62.82 46.11 -17.65
C THR A 354 63.03 44.98 -18.67
N PRO A 355 62.27 43.88 -18.58
CA PRO A 355 62.54 42.66 -19.35
C PRO A 355 62.32 42.84 -20.87
N SER A 356 61.60 43.89 -21.29
CA SER A 356 61.39 44.25 -22.70
C SER A 356 62.49 45.14 -23.30
N VAL A 357 63.49 45.54 -22.50
CA VAL A 357 64.61 46.36 -22.94
C VAL A 357 65.85 45.47 -23.04
N PRO A 358 66.55 45.41 -24.19
CA PRO A 358 67.77 44.60 -24.31
C PRO A 358 68.86 45.08 -23.33
N PRO A 359 69.82 44.22 -22.96
CA PRO A 359 70.93 44.60 -22.09
C PRO A 359 71.71 45.80 -22.66
N ALA A 360 72.21 46.68 -21.79
CA ALA A 360 73.07 47.79 -22.22
C ALA A 360 74.50 47.31 -22.53
N GLY A 361 75.14 47.90 -23.54
CA GLY A 361 76.52 47.57 -23.97
C GLY A 361 76.59 46.58 -25.13
N ASP A 362 77.76 45.95 -25.34
CA ASP A 362 78.05 45.06 -26.48
C ASP A 362 77.51 43.62 -26.32
N VAL A 363 76.73 43.34 -25.27
CA VAL A 363 76.14 42.01 -25.04
C VAL A 363 74.84 41.90 -25.83
N PRO A 364 74.75 40.99 -26.83
CA PRO A 364 73.51 40.83 -27.59
C PRO A 364 72.37 40.35 -26.69
N GLY A 365 71.20 40.98 -26.80
CA GLY A 365 69.98 40.52 -26.15
C GLY A 365 69.54 39.17 -26.70
N ILE A 366 69.09 38.25 -25.84
CA ILE A 366 68.55 36.95 -26.24
C ILE A 366 67.02 37.06 -26.28
N PRO A 367 66.39 37.28 -27.46
CA PRO A 367 64.95 37.51 -27.54
C PRO A 367 64.13 36.28 -27.11
N LEU A 368 63.08 36.54 -26.33
CA LEU A 368 62.06 35.59 -25.88
C LEU A 368 60.69 36.15 -26.26
N GLN A 369 59.95 35.44 -27.10
CA GLN A 369 58.57 35.79 -27.40
C GLN A 369 57.67 35.24 -26.28
N VAL A 370 57.13 36.11 -25.43
CA VAL A 370 56.26 35.73 -24.30
C VAL A 370 54.82 36.16 -24.53
N ALA A 371 53.86 35.47 -23.91
CA ALA A 371 52.47 35.89 -23.89
C ALA A 371 52.16 36.66 -22.61
N LYS A 372 51.86 37.96 -22.74
CA LYS A 372 51.38 38.81 -21.65
C LYS A 372 49.85 38.75 -21.61
N LEU A 373 49.32 38.21 -20.54
CA LEU A 373 47.89 38.07 -20.28
C LEU A 373 47.45 39.15 -19.30
N THR A 374 46.49 40.00 -19.66
CA THR A 374 45.78 40.82 -18.68
C THR A 374 44.62 40.01 -18.12
N VAL A 375 44.56 39.87 -16.80
CA VAL A 375 43.59 39.00 -16.14
C VAL A 375 42.83 39.74 -15.04
N GLN A 376 41.56 39.39 -14.90
CA GLN A 376 40.72 39.75 -13.76
C GLN A 376 40.76 38.58 -12.78
N ALA A 377 41.31 38.79 -11.59
CA ALA A 377 41.19 37.86 -10.47
C ALA A 377 39.89 38.10 -9.68
N ARG A 378 39.49 37.13 -8.86
CA ARG A 378 38.37 37.31 -7.92
C ARG A 378 38.67 38.45 -6.95
N SER A 379 37.64 39.20 -6.56
CA SER A 379 37.75 40.26 -5.55
C SER A 379 38.41 39.73 -4.26
N GLY A 380 39.40 40.47 -3.76
CA GLY A 380 40.20 40.09 -2.59
C GLY A 380 41.35 39.11 -2.84
N VAL A 381 41.56 38.64 -4.08
CA VAL A 381 42.70 37.77 -4.43
C VAL A 381 43.88 38.61 -4.93
N SER A 382 45.05 38.42 -4.31
CA SER A 382 46.32 38.96 -4.80
C SER A 382 47.15 37.86 -5.46
N LEU A 383 47.20 37.85 -6.81
CA LEU A 383 48.00 36.89 -7.57
C LEU A 383 49.50 36.97 -7.25
N PRO A 384 50.14 38.16 -7.12
CA PRO A 384 51.56 38.25 -6.79
C PRO A 384 51.90 37.61 -5.44
N SER A 385 51.04 37.81 -4.44
CA SER A 385 51.21 37.24 -3.10
C SER A 385 51.14 35.71 -3.10
N ARG A 386 50.35 35.13 -4.01
CA ARG A 386 50.12 33.68 -4.08
C ARG A 386 51.13 32.96 -4.97
N TYR A 387 51.50 33.56 -6.09
CA TYR A 387 52.25 32.88 -7.16
C TYR A 387 53.62 33.50 -7.44
N GLY A 388 53.89 34.73 -7.01
CA GLY A 388 55.11 35.46 -7.38
C GLY A 388 56.41 34.77 -6.97
N SER A 389 56.47 34.21 -5.75
CA SER A 389 57.64 33.47 -5.25
C SER A 389 57.75 32.04 -5.78
N GLN A 390 56.74 31.56 -6.51
CA GLN A 390 56.65 30.17 -6.99
C GLN A 390 56.44 30.09 -8.50
N ALA A 391 56.68 31.18 -9.26
CA ALA A 391 56.34 31.28 -10.67
C ALA A 391 56.81 30.08 -11.52
N ALA A 392 58.02 29.56 -11.26
CA ALA A 392 58.58 28.38 -11.94
C ALA A 392 57.77 27.08 -11.76
N LYS A 393 56.90 27.01 -10.75
CA LYS A 393 56.03 25.85 -10.48
C LYS A 393 54.60 26.08 -10.97
N VAL A 394 54.24 27.29 -11.38
CA VAL A 394 52.85 27.62 -11.72
C VAL A 394 52.51 27.07 -13.10
N VAL A 395 51.33 26.45 -13.18
CA VAL A 395 50.72 25.99 -14.42
C VAL A 395 49.45 26.80 -14.66
N VAL A 396 49.27 27.26 -15.90
CA VAL A 396 48.06 27.94 -16.35
C VAL A 396 47.32 27.01 -17.30
N GLN A 397 46.24 26.41 -16.83
CA GLN A 397 45.37 25.54 -17.62
C GLN A 397 44.38 26.37 -18.44
N SER A 398 44.24 26.03 -19.72
CA SER A 398 43.42 26.77 -20.68
C SER A 398 42.90 25.89 -21.84
N GLY A 399 42.25 26.52 -22.82
CA GLY A 399 41.70 25.84 -24.00
C GLY A 399 40.59 24.86 -23.63
N TRP A 400 39.57 25.33 -22.92
CA TRP A 400 38.55 24.47 -22.33
C TRP A 400 37.67 23.79 -23.38
N ARG A 401 37.38 22.50 -23.17
CA ARG A 401 36.40 21.73 -23.93
C ARG A 401 35.34 21.16 -23.00
N GLU A 402 34.07 21.24 -23.38
CA GLU A 402 33.01 20.57 -22.63
C GLU A 402 33.21 19.05 -22.65
N VAL A 403 33.17 18.44 -21.46
CA VAL A 403 33.31 16.98 -21.30
C VAL A 403 32.10 16.25 -21.88
N GLY A 404 30.91 16.83 -21.74
CA GLY A 404 29.67 16.29 -22.28
C GLY A 404 28.45 17.04 -21.73
N VAL A 405 27.26 16.63 -22.18
CA VAL A 405 26.00 17.22 -21.70
C VAL A 405 25.72 16.70 -20.29
N LEU A 406 25.65 17.59 -19.32
CA LEU A 406 25.23 17.28 -17.95
C LEU A 406 23.75 16.91 -17.93
N LEU A 407 23.41 15.84 -17.19
CA LEU A 407 22.05 15.38 -16.97
C LEU A 407 21.65 15.57 -15.51
N ASP A 408 20.39 15.91 -15.29
CA ASP A 408 19.79 15.88 -13.97
C ASP A 408 19.68 14.44 -13.47
N THR A 409 19.65 14.29 -12.15
CA THR A 409 19.63 12.95 -11.55
C THR A 409 18.24 12.34 -11.68
N ALA A 410 18.16 11.21 -12.39
CA ALA A 410 16.93 10.45 -12.53
C ALA A 410 16.37 9.99 -11.18
N VAL A 411 15.06 10.09 -11.03
CA VAL A 411 14.34 9.57 -9.85
C VAL A 411 14.23 8.05 -9.98
N ARG A 412 14.69 7.30 -8.96
CA ARG A 412 14.64 5.82 -8.94
C ARG A 412 13.48 5.26 -8.12
N ALA A 413 12.98 6.04 -7.18
CA ALA A 413 11.85 5.71 -6.35
C ALA A 413 11.07 6.99 -6.06
N LEU A 414 9.75 6.87 -6.15
CA LEU A 414 8.80 7.92 -5.82
C LEU A 414 8.04 7.48 -4.57
N SER A 415 7.88 8.39 -3.62
CA SER A 415 7.06 8.17 -2.42
C SER A 415 5.57 8.50 -2.65
N ALA A 416 5.24 9.09 -3.80
CA ALA A 416 3.89 9.45 -4.22
C ALA A 416 3.82 9.56 -5.75
N VAL A 417 2.61 9.54 -6.31
CA VAL A 417 2.38 9.83 -7.73
C VAL A 417 2.93 11.21 -8.09
N PRO A 418 3.73 11.34 -9.16
CA PRO A 418 4.28 12.64 -9.57
C PRO A 418 3.16 13.52 -10.13
N SER A 419 3.19 14.83 -9.87
CA SER A 419 2.16 15.77 -10.35
C SER A 419 2.13 15.93 -11.88
N SER A 420 3.21 15.56 -12.55
CA SER A 420 3.29 15.54 -14.01
C SER A 420 4.28 14.50 -14.51
N VAL A 421 4.03 14.02 -15.73
CA VAL A 421 4.93 13.13 -16.47
C VAL A 421 4.98 13.54 -17.95
N THR A 422 6.05 13.13 -18.64
CA THR A 422 6.23 13.35 -20.07
C THR A 422 6.18 12.03 -20.81
N LEU A 423 5.23 11.89 -21.74
CA LEU A 423 5.10 10.70 -22.59
C LEU A 423 6.06 10.73 -23.77
N ALA A 424 6.27 9.57 -24.41
CA ALA A 424 7.05 9.47 -25.63
C ALA A 424 6.43 10.25 -26.81
N ALA A 425 5.10 10.36 -26.84
CA ALA A 425 4.35 11.09 -27.86
C ALA A 425 3.13 11.79 -27.22
N PRO A 426 2.60 12.86 -27.85
CA PRO A 426 1.36 13.48 -27.42
C PRO A 426 0.23 12.44 -27.35
N PRO A 427 -0.52 12.38 -26.25
CA PRO A 427 -1.61 11.42 -26.11
C PRO A 427 -2.75 11.77 -27.07
N ALA A 428 -3.45 10.74 -27.57
CA ALA A 428 -4.63 10.92 -28.44
C ALA A 428 -5.89 11.39 -27.68
N ALA A 429 -5.82 11.52 -26.35
CA ALA A 429 -6.90 11.97 -25.49
C ALA A 429 -7.13 13.49 -25.58
N ALA A 430 -8.37 13.92 -25.32
CA ALA A 430 -8.72 15.34 -25.34
C ALA A 430 -7.94 16.13 -24.29
N ALA A 431 -7.26 17.18 -24.71
CA ALA A 431 -6.48 18.02 -23.81
C ALA A 431 -7.38 18.79 -22.82
N GLY A 432 -6.89 18.97 -21.59
CA GLY A 432 -7.58 19.71 -20.53
C GLY A 432 -8.74 18.97 -19.85
N VAL A 433 -9.10 17.77 -20.31
CA VAL A 433 -10.13 16.93 -19.68
C VAL A 433 -9.45 15.92 -18.75
N ALA A 434 -9.89 15.84 -17.50
CA ALA A 434 -9.46 14.81 -16.57
C ALA A 434 -10.09 13.47 -16.94
N VAL A 435 -9.26 12.46 -17.15
CA VAL A 435 -9.69 11.10 -17.50
C VAL A 435 -9.14 10.12 -16.45
N PRO A 436 -9.96 9.16 -15.96
CA PRO A 436 -9.48 8.08 -15.12
C PRO A 436 -8.36 7.29 -15.81
N ALA A 437 -7.27 7.03 -15.09
CA ALA A 437 -6.13 6.30 -15.58
C ALA A 437 -5.49 5.47 -14.46
N LEU A 438 -4.64 4.53 -14.86
CA LEU A 438 -3.77 3.75 -14.00
C LEU A 438 -2.32 4.12 -14.33
N VAL A 439 -1.50 4.31 -13.30
CA VAL A 439 -0.04 4.39 -13.45
C VAL A 439 0.52 3.05 -13.04
N GLU A 440 1.20 2.37 -13.97
CA GLU A 440 1.97 1.15 -13.73
C GLU A 440 3.45 1.51 -13.59
N ASP A 441 4.13 0.93 -12.63
CA ASP A 441 5.57 1.10 -12.37
C ASP A 441 6.39 -0.04 -13.01
N GLY A 442 7.72 0.07 -12.94
CA GLY A 442 8.64 -0.92 -13.52
C GLY A 442 8.57 -2.32 -12.90
N LYS A 443 7.86 -2.49 -11.78
CA LYS A 443 7.64 -3.77 -11.09
C LYS A 443 6.23 -4.34 -11.33
N GLY A 444 5.37 -3.60 -12.04
CA GLY A 444 3.98 -3.98 -12.30
C GLY A 444 2.99 -3.58 -11.21
N GLY A 445 3.44 -2.86 -10.17
CA GLY A 445 2.56 -2.22 -9.19
C GLY A 445 2.10 -0.86 -9.69
N GLY A 446 1.13 -0.23 -9.02
CA GLY A 446 0.63 1.05 -9.51
C GLY A 446 -0.35 1.79 -8.62
N ALA A 447 -0.93 2.84 -9.19
CA ALA A 447 -1.93 3.68 -8.56
C ALA A 447 -3.02 4.09 -9.55
N GLU A 448 -4.25 4.28 -9.03
CA GLU A 448 -5.29 4.97 -9.77
C GLU A 448 -5.08 6.49 -9.71
N VAL A 449 -5.22 7.15 -10.84
CA VAL A 449 -5.01 8.59 -11.00
C VAL A 449 -6.07 9.19 -11.93
N GLN A 450 -6.23 10.50 -11.84
CA GLN A 450 -6.79 11.32 -12.89
C GLN A 450 -5.65 11.87 -13.74
N ALA A 451 -5.71 11.65 -15.04
CA ALA A 451 -4.72 12.11 -15.99
C ALA A 451 -5.32 13.22 -16.86
N VAL A 452 -4.64 14.37 -16.93
CA VAL A 452 -5.05 15.54 -17.71
C VAL A 452 -3.98 15.81 -18.78
N PRO A 453 -4.23 15.49 -20.05
CA PRO A 453 -3.31 15.82 -21.14
C PRO A 453 -3.17 17.32 -21.35
N VAL A 454 -1.95 17.78 -21.62
CA VAL A 454 -1.67 19.19 -21.95
C VAL A 454 -1.68 19.39 -23.46
N ALA A 455 -2.48 20.36 -23.93
CA ALA A 455 -2.71 20.60 -25.35
C ALA A 455 -1.41 20.83 -26.14
N GLY A 456 -1.24 20.10 -27.24
CA GLY A 456 -0.11 20.25 -28.15
C GLY A 456 1.24 19.76 -27.60
N THR A 457 1.26 19.02 -26.48
CA THR A 457 2.50 18.53 -25.86
C THR A 457 2.39 17.05 -25.45
N SER A 458 3.53 16.43 -25.12
CA SER A 458 3.57 15.10 -24.50
C SER A 458 3.41 15.13 -22.97
N ALA A 459 3.12 16.29 -22.36
CA ALA A 459 2.99 16.43 -20.92
C ALA A 459 1.59 16.00 -20.45
N VAL A 460 1.55 15.34 -19.30
CA VAL A 460 0.32 14.90 -18.64
C VAL A 460 0.41 15.29 -17.17
N ALA A 461 -0.57 16.06 -16.70
CA ALA A 461 -0.72 16.30 -15.28
C ALA A 461 -1.43 15.10 -14.64
N LEU A 462 -0.93 14.65 -13.48
CA LEU A 462 -1.52 13.54 -12.74
C LEU A 462 -1.93 14.03 -11.35
N SER A 463 -3.10 13.59 -10.90
CA SER A 463 -3.56 13.76 -9.52
C SER A 463 -4.22 12.46 -9.07
N GLY A 464 -4.04 12.04 -7.82
CA GLY A 464 -4.59 10.77 -7.35
C GLY A 464 -3.67 10.01 -6.40
N GLY A 465 -3.89 8.70 -6.29
CA GLY A 465 -3.54 7.85 -5.14
C GLY A 465 -2.10 7.97 -4.60
N ALA A 466 -1.97 7.80 -3.28
CA ALA A 466 -0.67 7.68 -2.63
C ALA A 466 -0.12 6.27 -2.87
N ALA A 467 0.85 6.14 -3.78
CA ALA A 467 1.62 4.92 -3.97
C ALA A 467 3.11 5.22 -4.04
N SER A 468 3.91 4.31 -3.50
CA SER A 468 5.34 4.29 -3.82
C SER A 468 5.52 3.61 -5.17
N LEU A 469 6.19 4.28 -6.10
CA LEU A 469 6.35 3.83 -7.48
C LEU A 469 7.83 3.81 -7.87
N GLU A 470 8.22 2.83 -8.69
CA GLU A 470 9.56 2.75 -9.26
C GLU A 470 9.55 2.97 -10.78
N PRO A 471 10.16 4.06 -11.30
CA PRO A 471 10.27 4.27 -12.75
C PRO A 471 11.00 3.11 -13.47
N PRO A 472 10.71 2.87 -14.77
CA PRO A 472 9.88 3.68 -15.65
C PRO A 472 8.39 3.57 -15.30
N LEU A 473 7.67 4.67 -15.47
CA LEU A 473 6.22 4.67 -15.29
C LEU A 473 5.54 4.43 -16.63
N ARG A 474 4.30 3.94 -16.56
CA ARG A 474 3.40 3.79 -17.70
C ARG A 474 2.03 4.31 -17.34
N VAL A 475 1.54 5.31 -18.08
CA VAL A 475 0.19 5.84 -17.94
C VAL A 475 -0.76 5.05 -18.85
N LEU A 476 -1.82 4.49 -18.26
CA LEU A 476 -2.79 3.59 -18.87
C LEU A 476 -4.21 4.12 -18.64
N TRP A 477 -4.86 4.62 -19.67
CA TRP A 477 -6.13 5.39 -19.61
C TRP A 477 -7.25 4.82 -20.48
N ASP A 478 -6.98 3.76 -21.24
CA ASP A 478 -8.06 2.91 -21.77
C ASP A 478 -8.47 1.95 -20.65
N VAL A 479 -9.34 2.40 -19.75
CA VAL A 479 -9.72 1.67 -18.54
C VAL A 479 -11.14 1.12 -18.63
N ILE A 480 -11.33 -0.09 -18.11
CA ILE A 480 -12.63 -0.76 -18.00
C ILE A 480 -12.90 -1.14 -16.55
N GLU A 481 -14.17 -1.13 -16.16
CA GLU A 481 -14.61 -1.57 -14.84
C GLU A 481 -14.98 -3.05 -14.86
N VAL A 482 -14.49 -3.79 -13.87
CA VAL A 482 -14.74 -5.21 -13.71
C VAL A 482 -15.18 -5.53 -12.30
N SER A 483 -15.98 -6.58 -12.16
CA SER A 483 -16.36 -7.13 -10.87
C SER A 483 -16.18 -8.63 -10.83
N ARG A 484 -15.88 -9.18 -9.65
CA ARG A 484 -15.74 -10.62 -9.44
C ARG A 484 -17.07 -11.32 -9.67
N GLY A 485 -17.02 -12.49 -10.31
CA GLY A 485 -18.19 -13.32 -10.58
C GLY A 485 -18.22 -13.82 -12.02
N ALA A 486 -18.58 -15.08 -12.21
CA ALA A 486 -18.79 -15.71 -13.51
C ALA A 486 -20.30 -15.92 -13.76
N THR A 487 -20.80 -15.48 -14.90
CA THR A 487 -22.22 -15.57 -15.26
C THR A 487 -22.65 -17.01 -15.53
N VAL A 488 -23.74 -17.42 -14.88
CA VAL A 488 -24.55 -18.61 -15.15
C VAL A 488 -25.83 -18.14 -15.83
N ARG A 489 -26.14 -18.69 -17.01
CA ARG A 489 -27.34 -18.32 -17.76
C ARG A 489 -28.33 -19.47 -17.83
N GLY A 490 -29.61 -19.16 -17.65
CA GLY A 490 -30.75 -20.01 -17.91
C GLY A 490 -30.80 -21.25 -17.04
N GLU A 491 -30.36 -21.17 -15.77
CA GLU A 491 -30.47 -22.31 -14.89
C GLU A 491 -31.95 -22.59 -14.61
N GLN A 492 -32.43 -23.77 -14.98
CA GLN A 492 -33.79 -24.19 -14.68
C GLN A 492 -33.88 -24.71 -13.25
N LEU A 493 -34.57 -23.96 -12.39
CA LEU A 493 -34.70 -24.28 -10.97
C LEU A 493 -35.81 -25.31 -10.70
N GLY A 494 -36.88 -25.25 -11.48
CA GLY A 494 -38.03 -26.13 -11.30
C GLY A 494 -39.27 -25.68 -12.06
N ARG A 495 -40.42 -26.17 -11.59
CA ARG A 495 -41.74 -25.76 -12.08
C ARG A 495 -42.58 -25.27 -10.90
N GLY A 496 -43.36 -24.22 -11.13
CA GLY A 496 -44.29 -23.71 -10.14
C GLY A 496 -45.42 -24.69 -9.82
N ASP A 497 -45.85 -24.70 -8.57
CA ASP A 497 -47.06 -25.37 -8.09
C ASP A 497 -47.94 -24.39 -7.29
N ALA A 498 -49.08 -23.96 -7.84
CA ALA A 498 -49.94 -22.98 -7.15
C ALA A 498 -50.58 -23.52 -5.85
N SER A 499 -50.56 -24.84 -5.64
CA SER A 499 -51.04 -25.46 -4.39
C SER A 499 -50.02 -25.32 -3.25
N ALA A 500 -48.74 -25.19 -3.57
CA ALA A 500 -47.65 -25.01 -2.62
C ALA A 500 -47.43 -23.53 -2.29
N ALA A 501 -47.58 -23.19 -1.00
CA ALA A 501 -47.27 -21.87 -0.49
C ALA A 501 -45.76 -21.70 -0.30
N GLY A 502 -45.20 -20.54 -0.69
CA GLY A 502 -43.83 -20.16 -0.33
C GLY A 502 -42.75 -21.04 -0.94
N GLN A 503 -42.91 -21.44 -2.21
CA GLN A 503 -41.96 -22.34 -2.88
C GLN A 503 -40.54 -21.79 -2.85
N ASP A 504 -39.61 -22.69 -2.58
CA ASP A 504 -38.20 -22.42 -2.30
C ASP A 504 -37.32 -23.25 -3.25
N PHE A 505 -36.42 -22.60 -3.96
CA PHE A 505 -35.53 -23.23 -4.95
C PHE A 505 -34.08 -22.90 -4.65
N ALA A 506 -33.24 -23.93 -4.54
CA ALA A 506 -31.82 -23.79 -4.28
C ALA A 506 -31.03 -23.69 -5.59
N LEU A 507 -30.19 -22.66 -5.75
CA LEU A 507 -29.34 -22.46 -6.93
C LEU A 507 -28.20 -23.48 -6.96
N ALA A 508 -27.91 -24.07 -8.13
CA ALA A 508 -26.95 -25.17 -8.25
C ALA A 508 -25.49 -24.78 -7.93
N LYS A 509 -25.13 -23.50 -8.06
CA LYS A 509 -23.76 -23.00 -7.82
C LYS A 509 -23.73 -21.92 -6.74
N SER A 510 -22.71 -22.01 -5.90
CA SER A 510 -22.43 -21.09 -4.81
C SER A 510 -20.93 -20.75 -4.74
N PRO A 511 -20.52 -19.66 -4.07
CA PRO A 511 -21.39 -18.59 -3.56
C PRO A 511 -21.91 -17.70 -4.70
N VAL A 512 -23.18 -17.28 -4.60
CA VAL A 512 -23.75 -16.28 -5.52
C VAL A 512 -23.07 -14.93 -5.30
N THR A 513 -22.79 -14.25 -6.40
CA THR A 513 -22.24 -12.91 -6.40
C THR A 513 -23.29 -11.89 -5.96
N PHE A 514 -23.00 -11.18 -4.87
CA PHE A 514 -23.65 -9.93 -4.50
C PHE A 514 -22.74 -8.75 -4.82
N ARG A 515 -23.33 -7.65 -5.28
CA ARG A 515 -22.64 -6.38 -5.51
C ARG A 515 -23.01 -5.40 -4.40
N ALA A 516 -22.06 -4.58 -3.98
CA ALA A 516 -22.33 -3.45 -3.12
C ALA A 516 -23.06 -2.37 -3.93
N ASP A 517 -24.24 -1.96 -3.48
CA ASP A 517 -25.05 -0.88 -4.06
C ASP A 517 -26.00 -0.36 -2.99
N PHE A 518 -26.13 0.96 -2.85
CA PHE A 518 -27.00 1.56 -1.83
C PHE A 518 -28.22 2.23 -2.50
N PRO A 519 -29.46 1.94 -2.07
CA PRO A 519 -29.86 1.19 -0.88
C PRO A 519 -29.81 -0.35 -0.99
N GLY A 520 -29.53 -0.92 -2.17
CA GLY A 520 -29.47 -2.37 -2.39
C GLY A 520 -30.86 -2.99 -2.60
N ARG A 521 -31.00 -3.90 -3.56
CA ARG A 521 -32.28 -4.59 -3.86
C ARG A 521 -32.54 -5.75 -2.90
N SER A 522 -31.48 -6.39 -2.43
CA SER A 522 -31.56 -7.56 -1.54
C SER A 522 -31.57 -7.17 -0.07
N GLY A 523 -31.16 -5.95 0.27
CA GLY A 523 -31.06 -5.50 1.65
C GLY A 523 -30.09 -4.33 1.76
N ASP A 524 -29.88 -3.85 2.98
CA ASP A 524 -29.14 -2.62 3.26
C ASP A 524 -27.72 -2.63 2.64
N GLY A 525 -27.58 -1.99 1.48
CA GLY A 525 -26.31 -1.74 0.82
C GLY A 525 -25.82 -2.82 -0.16
N TYR A 526 -26.60 -3.85 -0.48
CA TYR A 526 -26.20 -4.85 -1.48
C TYR A 526 -27.35 -5.49 -2.27
N SER A 527 -27.00 -5.97 -3.47
CA SER A 527 -27.89 -6.62 -4.42
C SER A 527 -27.31 -7.92 -4.92
N SER A 528 -28.14 -8.96 -4.96
CA SER A 528 -27.82 -10.18 -5.68
C SER A 528 -27.75 -9.89 -7.18
N THR A 529 -26.98 -10.71 -7.89
CA THR A 529 -26.95 -10.73 -9.35
C THR A 529 -28.06 -11.58 -9.95
N ILE A 530 -28.99 -12.09 -9.14
CA ILE A 530 -30.04 -13.02 -9.58
C ILE A 530 -31.10 -12.25 -10.37
N GLU A 531 -31.35 -12.71 -11.59
CA GLU A 531 -32.54 -12.38 -12.38
C GLU A 531 -33.42 -13.63 -12.45
N LEU A 532 -34.51 -13.63 -11.68
CA LEU A 532 -35.50 -14.71 -11.69
C LEU A 532 -36.52 -14.49 -12.79
N VAL A 533 -36.73 -15.50 -13.63
CA VAL A 533 -37.74 -15.51 -14.68
C VAL A 533 -38.70 -16.67 -14.46
N VAL A 534 -39.99 -16.37 -14.43
CA VAL A 534 -41.08 -17.37 -14.34
C VAL A 534 -41.95 -17.24 -15.58
N ASP A 535 -41.96 -18.29 -16.41
CA ASP A 535 -42.72 -18.34 -17.67
C ASP A 535 -42.48 -17.10 -18.57
N GLY A 536 -41.21 -16.69 -18.69
CA GLY A 536 -40.79 -15.53 -19.47
C GLY A 536 -40.97 -14.17 -18.80
N ARG A 537 -41.52 -14.10 -17.59
CA ARG A 537 -41.67 -12.85 -16.82
C ARG A 537 -40.61 -12.70 -15.74
N ARG A 538 -39.98 -11.53 -15.67
CA ARG A 538 -39.02 -11.20 -14.61
C ARG A 538 -39.75 -10.91 -13.30
N TRP A 539 -39.29 -11.56 -12.23
CA TRP A 539 -39.75 -11.30 -10.87
C TRP A 539 -38.79 -10.33 -10.18
N ALA A 540 -39.32 -9.50 -9.28
CA ALA A 540 -38.52 -8.50 -8.57
C ALA A 540 -37.96 -9.07 -7.26
N GLU A 541 -36.66 -8.95 -7.07
CA GLU A 541 -36.05 -9.28 -5.78
C GLU A 541 -36.47 -8.24 -4.74
N VAL A 542 -36.84 -8.71 -3.54
CA VAL A 542 -37.14 -7.87 -2.38
C VAL A 542 -36.37 -8.36 -1.16
N PRO A 543 -36.02 -7.46 -0.21
CA PRO A 543 -35.32 -7.88 1.01
C PRO A 543 -36.13 -8.83 1.88
N SER A 544 -37.45 -8.65 1.89
CA SER A 544 -38.41 -9.50 2.58
C SER A 544 -39.74 -9.53 1.81
N LEU A 545 -40.40 -10.69 1.86
CA LEU A 545 -41.77 -10.86 1.37
C LEU A 545 -42.80 -10.20 2.31
N TYR A 546 -42.42 -9.92 3.55
CA TYR A 546 -43.30 -9.24 4.51
C TYR A 546 -43.75 -7.87 3.99
N GLY A 547 -45.04 -7.58 4.14
CA GLY A 547 -45.65 -6.34 3.66
C GLY A 547 -45.88 -6.27 2.15
N ARG A 548 -45.58 -7.33 1.39
CA ARG A 548 -45.89 -7.43 -0.05
C ARG A 548 -47.30 -7.95 -0.27
N GLY A 549 -47.97 -7.46 -1.31
CA GLY A 549 -49.31 -7.87 -1.66
C GLY A 549 -49.35 -9.29 -2.24
N PRO A 550 -50.50 -9.99 -2.17
CA PRO A 550 -50.66 -11.37 -2.64
C PRO A 550 -50.57 -11.52 -4.17
N SER A 551 -50.57 -10.41 -4.92
CA SER A 551 -50.40 -10.35 -6.37
C SER A 551 -48.99 -9.96 -6.81
N ASP A 552 -48.11 -9.58 -5.89
CA ASP A 552 -46.79 -9.05 -6.21
C ASP A 552 -45.87 -10.16 -6.74
N GLU A 553 -45.34 -10.00 -7.95
CA GLU A 553 -44.39 -10.93 -8.59
C GLU A 553 -42.98 -10.72 -8.01
N VAL A 554 -42.80 -11.12 -6.75
CA VAL A 554 -41.59 -10.86 -5.96
C VAL A 554 -40.97 -12.15 -5.41
N PHE A 555 -39.65 -12.12 -5.20
CA PHE A 555 -38.92 -13.17 -4.52
C PHE A 555 -37.95 -12.60 -3.49
N ALA A 556 -37.63 -13.38 -2.47
CA ALA A 556 -36.58 -13.09 -1.50
C ALA A 556 -35.48 -14.16 -1.58
N THR A 557 -34.28 -13.81 -1.12
CA THR A 557 -33.11 -14.69 -1.14
C THR A 557 -32.59 -14.95 0.26
N TRP A 558 -32.12 -16.16 0.53
CA TRP A 558 -31.47 -16.54 1.79
C TRP A 558 -30.38 -17.60 1.52
N ASN A 559 -29.49 -17.86 2.47
CA ASN A 559 -28.44 -18.86 2.33
C ASN A 559 -28.59 -19.97 3.38
N ASP A 560 -28.38 -21.22 2.99
CA ASP A 560 -28.38 -22.40 3.89
C ASP A 560 -27.03 -22.64 4.58
N GLU A 561 -26.93 -23.75 5.33
CA GLU A 561 -25.74 -24.14 6.10
C GLU A 561 -24.54 -24.47 5.21
N GLU A 562 -24.78 -24.96 3.98
CA GLU A 562 -23.74 -25.21 2.99
C GLU A 562 -23.36 -23.95 2.18
N GLY A 563 -23.96 -22.80 2.49
CA GLY A 563 -23.73 -21.53 1.81
C GLY A 563 -24.34 -21.46 0.40
N LYS A 564 -25.31 -22.33 0.12
CA LYS A 564 -26.10 -22.32 -1.11
C LYS A 564 -27.17 -21.25 -1.00
N THR A 565 -27.36 -20.50 -2.08
CA THR A 565 -28.37 -19.44 -2.12
C THR A 565 -29.70 -20.02 -2.60
N HIS A 566 -30.74 -19.70 -1.85
CA HIS A 566 -32.12 -20.07 -2.09
C HIS A 566 -32.94 -18.88 -2.59
N VAL A 567 -33.88 -19.15 -3.47
CA VAL A 567 -34.90 -18.22 -3.97
C VAL A 567 -36.25 -18.65 -3.44
N ARG A 568 -36.83 -17.81 -2.57
CA ARG A 568 -38.17 -18.03 -1.99
C ARG A 568 -39.19 -17.12 -2.64
N THR A 569 -40.26 -17.72 -3.14
CA THR A 569 -41.38 -17.04 -3.80
C THR A 569 -42.54 -16.82 -2.83
N GLY A 570 -43.55 -16.05 -3.26
CA GLY A 570 -44.68 -15.69 -2.41
C GLY A 570 -45.57 -16.87 -1.99
N ASP A 571 -46.22 -16.72 -0.84
CA ASP A 571 -47.13 -17.70 -0.25
C ASP A 571 -48.62 -17.44 -0.56
N GLY A 572 -48.91 -16.40 -1.35
CA GLY A 572 -50.27 -15.96 -1.68
C GLY A 572 -50.90 -15.03 -0.65
N VAL A 573 -50.20 -14.71 0.44
CA VAL A 573 -50.51 -13.63 1.38
C VAL A 573 -49.44 -12.54 1.26
N ALA A 574 -48.17 -12.95 1.38
CA ALA A 574 -46.97 -12.17 1.22
C ALA A 574 -46.30 -12.53 -0.12
N GLY A 575 -46.65 -11.80 -1.17
CA GLY A 575 -46.22 -12.08 -2.54
C GLY A 575 -47.08 -13.13 -3.26
N ARG A 576 -46.96 -13.15 -4.59
CA ARG A 576 -47.70 -14.05 -5.48
C ARG A 576 -47.17 -15.48 -5.44
N ARG A 577 -48.07 -16.46 -5.42
CA ARG A 577 -47.73 -17.88 -5.67
C ARG A 577 -47.35 -18.11 -7.12
N LEU A 578 -46.45 -19.06 -7.34
CA LEU A 578 -46.12 -19.49 -8.69
C LEU A 578 -47.31 -20.17 -9.38
N PRO A 579 -47.61 -19.85 -10.65
CA PRO A 579 -48.60 -20.60 -11.42
C PRO A 579 -48.18 -22.07 -11.62
N THR A 580 -49.13 -22.99 -11.54
CA THR A 580 -48.85 -24.42 -11.73
C THR A 580 -48.30 -24.68 -13.13
N GLY A 581 -47.16 -25.38 -13.21
CA GLY A 581 -46.49 -25.74 -14.46
C GLY A 581 -45.60 -24.65 -15.05
N ALA A 582 -45.59 -23.43 -14.50
CA ALA A 582 -44.73 -22.35 -14.95
C ALA A 582 -43.26 -22.72 -14.77
N VAL A 583 -42.44 -22.54 -15.81
CA VAL A 583 -41.00 -22.84 -15.75
C VAL A 583 -40.30 -21.73 -14.98
N VAL A 584 -39.51 -22.09 -13.98
CA VAL A 584 -38.70 -21.15 -13.18
C VAL A 584 -37.25 -21.27 -13.61
N THR A 585 -36.67 -20.16 -14.08
CA THR A 585 -35.27 -20.07 -14.49
C THR A 585 -34.57 -18.89 -13.82
N ALA A 586 -33.26 -19.00 -13.59
CA ALA A 586 -32.45 -17.90 -13.06
C ALA A 586 -31.17 -17.67 -13.88
N ASP A 587 -30.87 -16.40 -14.12
CA ASP A 587 -29.53 -15.92 -14.49
C ASP A 587 -28.88 -15.34 -13.23
N TYR A 588 -27.62 -15.65 -12.97
CA TYR A 588 -26.90 -15.13 -11.80
C TYR A 588 -25.40 -15.24 -11.99
N ARG A 589 -24.60 -14.64 -11.11
CA ARG A 589 -23.13 -14.76 -11.12
C ARG A 589 -22.64 -15.54 -9.92
N VAL A 590 -21.53 -16.25 -10.10
CA VAL A 590 -20.90 -17.09 -9.07
C VAL A 590 -19.48 -16.61 -8.80
N GLY A 591 -19.16 -16.41 -7.53
CA GLY A 591 -17.86 -15.96 -7.06
C GLY A 591 -17.92 -14.59 -6.40
N ALA A 592 -17.60 -14.57 -5.11
CA ALA A 592 -17.53 -13.39 -4.25
C ALA A 592 -16.56 -13.67 -3.08
N GLY A 593 -16.32 -12.69 -2.21
CA GLY A 593 -15.48 -12.85 -1.03
C GLY A 593 -14.31 -11.86 -0.96
N ALA A 594 -13.64 -11.85 0.19
CA ALA A 594 -12.56 -10.92 0.54
C ALA A 594 -11.27 -11.14 -0.24
N ALA A 595 -10.99 -12.39 -0.64
CA ALA A 595 -9.79 -12.71 -1.41
C ALA A 595 -9.79 -12.00 -2.77
N VAL A 596 -8.71 -11.26 -3.07
CA VAL A 596 -8.51 -10.53 -4.33
C VAL A 596 -7.13 -10.85 -4.93
N PRO A 597 -6.99 -10.88 -6.27
CA PRO A 597 -5.72 -11.18 -6.90
C PRO A 597 -4.73 -10.02 -6.70
N PRO A 598 -3.43 -10.30 -6.53
CA PRO A 598 -2.41 -9.26 -6.42
C PRO A 598 -2.22 -8.50 -7.74
N PRO A 599 -1.54 -7.34 -7.73
CA PRO A 599 -1.16 -6.63 -8.94
C PRO A 599 -0.52 -7.55 -9.99
N GLY A 600 -0.95 -7.39 -11.24
CA GLY A 600 -0.45 -8.12 -12.40
C GLY A 600 -0.98 -9.54 -12.56
N ALA A 601 -1.79 -10.06 -11.62
CA ALA A 601 -2.30 -11.42 -11.71
C ALA A 601 -3.57 -11.57 -12.56
N LEU A 602 -4.43 -10.55 -12.61
CA LEU A 602 -5.68 -10.54 -13.39
C LEU A 602 -5.41 -10.22 -14.88
N THR A 603 -5.03 -11.23 -15.66
CA THR A 603 -4.46 -11.06 -17.01
C THR A 603 -4.98 -12.05 -18.07
N GLN A 604 -5.70 -13.10 -17.69
CA GLN A 604 -6.09 -14.17 -18.62
C GLN A 604 -7.46 -13.90 -19.23
N LEU A 605 -7.49 -13.46 -20.49
CA LEU A 605 -8.73 -13.31 -21.25
C LEU A 605 -9.33 -14.69 -21.58
N LEU A 606 -10.59 -14.94 -21.20
CA LEU A 606 -11.27 -16.21 -21.53
C LEU A 606 -11.87 -16.21 -22.94
N SER A 607 -12.03 -15.03 -23.53
CA SER A 607 -12.32 -14.85 -24.96
C SER A 607 -11.56 -13.62 -25.46
N THR A 608 -11.29 -13.56 -26.76
CA THR A 608 -10.50 -12.47 -27.37
C THR A 608 -11.35 -11.64 -28.33
N PRO A 609 -11.98 -10.55 -27.86
CA PRO A 609 -12.59 -9.56 -28.74
C PRO A 609 -11.63 -9.04 -29.81
N PRO A 610 -12.12 -8.65 -30.99
CA PRO A 610 -11.29 -8.03 -32.02
C PRO A 610 -10.50 -6.83 -31.48
N ASN A 611 -9.25 -6.70 -31.92
CA ASN A 611 -8.32 -5.64 -31.52
C ASN A 611 -7.92 -5.62 -30.04
N LEU A 612 -8.45 -6.48 -29.16
CA LEU A 612 -7.97 -6.59 -27.78
C LEU A 612 -6.73 -7.48 -27.69
N ARG A 613 -5.58 -6.92 -27.31
CA ARG A 613 -4.32 -7.67 -27.18
C ARG A 613 -4.13 -8.30 -25.81
N SER A 614 -4.33 -7.50 -24.76
CA SER A 614 -4.10 -7.92 -23.37
C SER A 614 -4.77 -6.94 -22.41
N VAL A 615 -4.86 -7.33 -21.13
CA VAL A 615 -5.26 -6.44 -20.04
C VAL A 615 -4.12 -6.30 -19.02
N ARG A 616 -4.10 -5.18 -18.31
CA ARG A 616 -3.18 -4.91 -17.20
C ARG A 616 -3.93 -4.53 -15.94
N ASN A 617 -3.44 -5.01 -14.82
CA ASN A 617 -3.95 -4.77 -13.48
C ASN A 617 -2.78 -4.28 -12.61
N PRO A 618 -2.37 -3.01 -12.68
CA PRO A 618 -1.32 -2.51 -11.79
C PRO A 618 -1.84 -2.21 -10.37
N VAL A 619 -3.15 -2.06 -10.22
CA VAL A 619 -3.85 -1.85 -8.95
C VAL A 619 -4.77 -3.05 -8.70
N PRO A 620 -4.66 -3.73 -7.54
CA PRO A 620 -5.48 -4.90 -7.26
C PRO A 620 -6.96 -4.48 -7.10
N PRO A 621 -7.92 -5.35 -7.46
CA PRO A 621 -9.33 -5.12 -7.13
C PRO A 621 -9.55 -5.00 -5.61
N GLY A 622 -10.61 -4.32 -5.19
CA GLY A 622 -10.98 -4.10 -3.79
C GLY A 622 -12.48 -4.19 -3.55
N GLY A 623 -12.93 -3.93 -2.33
CA GLY A 623 -14.35 -3.89 -1.92
C GLY A 623 -15.01 -5.27 -1.76
N GLY A 624 -14.31 -6.37 -2.04
CA GLY A 624 -14.81 -7.72 -1.81
C GLY A 624 -14.80 -8.04 -0.31
N SER A 625 -15.79 -8.79 0.16
CA SER A 625 -15.86 -9.25 1.55
C SER A 625 -16.53 -10.61 1.65
N ASP A 626 -16.08 -11.44 2.59
CA ASP A 626 -16.70 -12.73 2.87
C ASP A 626 -18.06 -12.55 3.54
N ALA A 627 -18.88 -13.61 3.54
CA ALA A 627 -20.15 -13.60 4.26
C ALA A 627 -19.90 -13.29 5.74
N GLN A 628 -20.83 -12.58 6.35
CA GLN A 628 -20.72 -12.18 7.74
C GLN A 628 -20.61 -13.42 8.65
N PRO A 629 -19.57 -13.54 9.47
CA PRO A 629 -19.40 -14.70 10.34
C PRO A 629 -20.37 -14.63 11.53
N ALA A 630 -20.70 -15.80 12.08
CA ALA A 630 -21.72 -15.94 13.12
C ALA A 630 -21.40 -15.15 14.40
N ASP A 631 -20.13 -15.06 14.78
CA ASP A 631 -19.66 -14.25 15.89
C ASP A 631 -19.95 -12.75 15.71
N GLU A 632 -19.66 -12.20 14.53
CA GLU A 632 -19.97 -10.80 14.21
C GLU A 632 -21.48 -10.55 14.22
N ILE A 633 -22.29 -11.48 13.69
CA ILE A 633 -23.76 -11.38 13.69
C ILE A 633 -24.30 -11.31 15.13
N ARG A 634 -23.76 -12.11 16.06
CA ARG A 634 -24.18 -12.11 17.48
C ARG A 634 -24.00 -10.75 18.14
N ASP A 635 -22.98 -10.00 17.74
CA ASP A 635 -22.66 -8.69 18.31
C ASP A 635 -23.36 -7.54 17.58
N LEU A 636 -23.49 -7.61 16.25
CA LEU A 636 -24.06 -6.52 15.43
C LEU A 636 -25.58 -6.58 15.30
N ALA A 637 -26.17 -7.78 15.22
CA ALA A 637 -27.62 -7.89 15.02
C ALA A 637 -28.44 -7.23 16.14
N PRO A 638 -28.11 -7.39 17.44
CA PRO A 638 -28.82 -6.69 18.52
C PRO A 638 -28.75 -5.17 18.39
N ARG A 639 -27.63 -4.63 17.89
CA ARG A 639 -27.43 -3.19 17.71
C ARG A 639 -28.33 -2.62 16.61
N SER A 640 -28.67 -3.41 15.59
CA SER A 640 -29.59 -2.98 14.53
C SER A 640 -30.98 -2.59 15.04
N VAL A 641 -31.44 -3.22 16.15
CA VAL A 641 -32.73 -2.91 16.77
C VAL A 641 -32.65 -1.60 17.57
N LEU A 642 -31.47 -1.19 18.02
CA LEU A 642 -31.28 0.06 18.77
C LEU A 642 -31.34 1.29 17.84
N THR A 643 -30.92 1.15 16.58
CA THR A 643 -30.89 2.26 15.63
C THR A 643 -32.26 2.57 15.02
N PHE A 644 -33.17 1.59 14.92
CA PHE A 644 -34.45 1.71 14.19
C PHE A 644 -34.28 2.35 12.79
N GLY A 645 -33.17 2.05 12.12
CA GLY A 645 -32.83 2.59 10.79
C GLY A 645 -32.31 4.04 10.79
N ARG A 646 -31.95 4.60 11.95
CA ARG A 646 -31.34 5.94 12.08
C ARG A 646 -30.12 5.93 13.00
N ALA A 647 -29.07 6.65 12.62
CA ALA A 647 -27.89 6.84 13.44
C ALA A 647 -28.02 8.10 14.32
N ILE A 648 -28.11 7.93 15.65
CA ILE A 648 -28.26 9.03 16.62
C ILE A 648 -27.08 9.06 17.59
N SER A 649 -26.81 7.94 18.27
CA SER A 649 -25.70 7.76 19.20
C SER A 649 -24.39 7.41 18.47
N GLY A 650 -23.24 7.62 19.11
CA GLY A 650 -21.95 7.24 18.50
C GLY A 650 -21.86 5.74 18.15
N ASP A 651 -22.48 4.90 18.98
CA ASP A 651 -22.59 3.46 18.75
C ASP A 651 -23.49 3.16 17.54
N ASP A 652 -24.57 3.94 17.32
CA ASP A 652 -25.42 3.79 16.14
C ASP A 652 -24.65 4.13 14.86
N TYR A 653 -23.86 5.21 14.88
CA TYR A 653 -22.99 5.57 13.75
C TYR A 653 -21.96 4.46 13.45
N ALA A 654 -21.38 3.85 14.50
CA ALA A 654 -20.44 2.76 14.33
C ALA A 654 -21.13 1.51 13.78
N ALA A 655 -22.32 1.17 14.28
CA ALA A 655 -23.11 0.02 13.82
C ALA A 655 -23.59 0.19 12.37
N CYS A 656 -24.06 1.38 12.00
CA CYS A 656 -24.48 1.69 10.63
C CYS A 656 -23.30 1.63 9.65
N ALA A 657 -22.12 2.09 10.07
CA ALA A 657 -20.91 1.98 9.27
C ALA A 657 -20.43 0.52 9.15
N ALA A 658 -20.44 -0.25 10.25
CA ALA A 658 -20.05 -1.66 10.26
C ALA A 658 -20.98 -2.54 9.42
N ALA A 659 -22.25 -2.17 9.28
CA ALA A 659 -23.20 -2.86 8.41
C ALA A 659 -22.95 -2.61 6.92
N ALA A 660 -22.16 -1.60 6.56
CA ALA A 660 -21.90 -1.27 5.16
C ALA A 660 -21.00 -2.32 4.48
N PRO A 661 -21.21 -2.59 3.18
CA PRO A 661 -20.40 -3.56 2.44
C PRO A 661 -18.89 -3.30 2.53
N GLY A 662 -18.12 -4.37 2.77
CA GLY A 662 -16.65 -4.29 2.85
C GLY A 662 -16.11 -3.71 4.16
N VAL A 663 -16.96 -3.21 5.06
CA VAL A 663 -16.53 -2.72 6.37
C VAL A 663 -16.48 -3.88 7.35
N VAL A 664 -15.31 -4.12 7.91
CA VAL A 664 -15.08 -5.10 8.99
C VAL A 664 -14.81 -4.38 10.31
N ARG A 665 -14.22 -3.18 10.24
CA ARG A 665 -13.85 -2.41 11.44
C ARG A 665 -14.31 -0.98 11.30
N ALA A 666 -15.26 -0.57 12.15
CA ALA A 666 -15.67 0.82 12.26
C ALA A 666 -15.66 1.29 13.72
N THR A 667 -15.30 2.55 13.94
CA THR A 667 -15.46 3.21 15.24
C THR A 667 -15.92 4.65 15.03
N THR A 668 -16.55 5.23 16.05
CA THR A 668 -17.02 6.60 16.03
C THR A 668 -16.33 7.40 17.11
N VAL A 669 -15.90 8.61 16.77
CA VAL A 669 -15.37 9.60 17.71
C VAL A 669 -16.13 10.90 17.56
N TRP A 670 -16.53 11.48 18.70
CA TRP A 670 -17.04 12.84 18.74
C TRP A 670 -15.88 13.83 18.65
N ALA A 671 -15.85 14.63 17.59
CA ALA A 671 -14.83 15.63 17.37
C ALA A 671 -15.45 17.04 17.28
N PHE A 672 -14.61 18.07 17.39
CA PHE A 672 -15.00 19.45 17.14
C PHE A 672 -14.48 19.89 15.77
N ASP A 673 -15.36 20.34 14.89
CA ASP A 673 -14.96 20.97 13.64
C ASP A 673 -14.62 22.43 13.91
N ALA A 674 -13.32 22.76 13.87
CA ALA A 674 -12.85 24.12 14.12
C ALA A 674 -13.18 25.10 12.99
N THR A 675 -13.38 24.63 11.76
CA THR A 675 -13.72 25.47 10.60
C THR A 675 -15.18 25.86 10.67
N GLU A 676 -16.06 24.92 11.00
CA GLU A 676 -17.50 25.15 11.10
C GLU A 676 -17.95 25.55 12.53
N GLN A 677 -17.04 25.52 13.51
CA GLN A 677 -17.29 25.85 14.92
C GLN A 677 -18.45 25.05 15.54
N ARG A 678 -18.54 23.76 15.21
CA ARG A 678 -19.62 22.87 15.69
C ARG A 678 -19.13 21.43 15.94
N PRO A 679 -19.81 20.65 16.80
CA PRO A 679 -19.47 19.25 16.98
C PRO A 679 -19.74 18.45 15.71
N THR A 680 -18.83 17.55 15.36
CA THR A 680 -18.90 16.65 14.21
C THR A 680 -18.77 15.21 14.68
N VAL A 681 -19.42 14.30 13.95
CA VAL A 681 -19.24 12.86 14.14
C VAL A 681 -18.15 12.39 13.18
N SER A 682 -17.05 11.89 13.71
CA SER A 682 -15.96 11.30 12.92
C SER A 682 -16.07 9.78 12.99
N VAL A 683 -16.41 9.15 11.87
CA VAL A 683 -16.44 7.69 11.75
C VAL A 683 -15.16 7.23 11.05
N TYR A 684 -14.43 6.33 11.68
CA TYR A 684 -13.21 5.74 11.12
C TYR A 684 -13.47 4.32 10.66
N VAL A 685 -13.08 4.01 9.42
CA VAL A 685 -13.24 2.71 8.77
C VAL A 685 -11.87 2.08 8.55
N GLY A 686 -11.66 0.87 9.07
CA GLY A 686 -10.38 0.16 9.12
C GLY A 686 -10.01 -0.62 7.86
N ASP A 687 -10.80 -0.46 6.81
CA ASP A 687 -10.78 -1.28 5.60
C ASP A 687 -10.32 -0.45 4.39
N ASP A 688 -10.65 -0.88 3.16
CA ASP A 688 -10.20 -0.19 1.95
C ASP A 688 -11.04 1.06 1.59
N ALA A 689 -10.64 1.78 0.55
CA ALA A 689 -11.32 3.00 0.11
C ALA A 689 -12.78 2.73 -0.32
N ALA A 690 -13.06 1.57 -0.90
CA ALA A 690 -14.43 1.20 -1.30
C ALA A 690 -15.32 0.98 -0.07
N ALA A 691 -14.78 0.36 0.98
CA ALA A 691 -15.46 0.21 2.26
C ALA A 691 -15.74 1.56 2.94
N VAL A 692 -14.78 2.50 2.89
CA VAL A 692 -14.97 3.88 3.38
C VAL A 692 -16.12 4.57 2.62
N ASP A 693 -16.19 4.40 1.30
CA ASP A 693 -17.25 4.98 0.48
C ASP A 693 -18.61 4.32 0.72
N ALA A 694 -18.64 3.01 0.91
CA ALA A 694 -19.83 2.26 1.30
C ALA A 694 -20.38 2.73 2.66
N ALA A 695 -19.52 2.87 3.68
CA ALA A 695 -19.89 3.42 4.98
C ALA A 695 -20.44 4.84 4.86
N ARG A 696 -19.82 5.67 4.01
CA ARG A 696 -20.27 7.03 3.74
C ARG A 696 -21.65 7.05 3.08
N ALA A 697 -21.93 6.14 2.16
CA ALA A 697 -23.24 6.02 1.53
C ALA A 697 -24.32 5.58 2.53
N ALA A 698 -24.04 4.55 3.33
CA ALA A 698 -24.96 4.05 4.35
C ALA A 698 -25.31 5.12 5.39
N LEU A 699 -24.29 5.81 5.93
CA LEU A 699 -24.50 6.85 6.92
C LEU A 699 -25.20 8.08 6.37
N ARG A 700 -24.99 8.47 5.10
CA ARG A 700 -25.75 9.59 4.50
C ARG A 700 -27.26 9.38 4.50
N ALA A 701 -27.71 8.14 4.44
CA ALA A 701 -29.13 7.82 4.41
C ALA A 701 -29.75 7.68 5.82
N GLN A 702 -28.95 7.28 6.80
CA GLN A 702 -29.44 6.96 8.15
C GLN A 702 -29.08 8.02 9.20
N ALA A 703 -28.02 8.81 8.99
CA ALA A 703 -27.61 9.87 9.89
C ALA A 703 -28.53 11.09 9.82
N ASP A 704 -28.58 11.87 10.90
CA ASP A 704 -29.25 13.18 10.91
C ASP A 704 -28.59 14.12 9.88
N PRO A 705 -29.31 14.59 8.84
CA PRO A 705 -28.77 15.49 7.83
C PRO A 705 -28.25 16.82 8.38
N ASN A 706 -28.69 17.22 9.58
CA ASN A 706 -28.25 18.46 10.24
C ASN A 706 -26.97 18.27 11.06
N ARG A 707 -26.49 17.03 11.24
CA ARG A 707 -25.28 16.74 11.99
C ARG A 707 -24.09 16.61 11.03
N PRO A 708 -23.00 17.37 11.24
CA PRO A 708 -21.78 17.18 10.46
C PRO A 708 -21.24 15.77 10.69
N LEU A 709 -20.92 15.11 9.59
CA LEU A 709 -20.41 13.75 9.57
C LEU A 709 -19.21 13.69 8.63
N THR A 710 -18.11 13.18 9.15
CA THR A 710 -16.93 12.87 8.34
C THR A 710 -16.62 11.38 8.47
N VAL A 711 -16.57 10.69 7.33
CA VAL A 711 -16.10 9.30 7.26
C VAL A 711 -14.65 9.31 6.76
N LEU A 712 -13.76 8.68 7.52
CA LEU A 712 -12.31 8.70 7.33
C LEU A 712 -11.74 7.28 7.31
N PRO A 713 -10.65 7.01 6.58
CA PRO A 713 -9.90 5.77 6.76
C PRO A 713 -9.25 5.74 8.15
N ALA A 714 -9.11 4.56 8.73
CA ALA A 714 -8.42 4.36 9.99
C ALA A 714 -6.92 4.70 9.87
N VAL A 715 -6.36 5.19 10.96
CA VAL A 715 -4.98 5.65 11.01
C VAL A 715 -4.08 4.48 11.39
N ARG A 716 -3.31 3.97 10.42
CA ARG A 716 -2.26 2.99 10.70
C ARG A 716 -1.17 3.66 11.56
N VAL A 717 -0.88 3.09 12.73
CA VAL A 717 0.16 3.56 13.66
C VAL A 717 1.31 2.54 13.68
N PRO A 718 2.44 2.80 12.98
CA PRO A 718 3.60 1.92 13.03
C PRO A 718 4.12 1.80 14.47
N ALA A 719 4.33 0.57 14.92
CA ALA A 719 4.78 0.30 16.28
C ALA A 719 5.82 -0.83 16.35
N ALA A 720 6.51 -0.90 17.49
CA ALA A 720 7.49 -1.92 17.83
C ALA A 720 7.38 -2.30 19.31
N LEU A 721 7.70 -3.56 19.61
CA LEU A 721 7.66 -4.12 20.95
C LEU A 721 9.03 -4.67 21.32
N LYS A 722 9.51 -4.35 22.53
CA LYS A 722 10.72 -4.94 23.10
C LYS A 722 10.41 -5.53 24.47
N VAL A 723 10.70 -6.82 24.67
CA VAL A 723 10.49 -7.51 25.96
C VAL A 723 11.61 -8.52 26.20
N VAL A 724 12.01 -8.66 27.46
CA VAL A 724 12.86 -9.77 27.93
C VAL A 724 11.97 -10.81 28.60
N LEU A 725 12.02 -12.07 28.18
CA LEU A 725 11.23 -13.16 28.76
C LEU A 725 12.11 -14.01 29.67
N THR A 726 11.64 -14.29 30.87
CA THR A 726 12.22 -15.33 31.72
C THR A 726 11.60 -16.66 31.32
N VAL A 727 12.43 -17.58 30.84
CA VAL A 727 12.03 -18.88 30.29
C VAL A 727 12.36 -19.99 31.27
N ASP A 728 11.44 -20.91 31.47
CA ASP A 728 11.66 -22.13 32.27
C ASP A 728 12.86 -22.92 31.71
N SER A 729 13.76 -23.34 32.59
CA SER A 729 14.99 -24.07 32.25
C SER A 729 14.73 -25.42 31.59
N GLN A 730 13.51 -25.97 31.70
CA GLN A 730 13.08 -27.18 31.00
C GLN A 730 12.77 -26.94 29.51
N TYR A 731 12.62 -25.70 29.06
CA TYR A 731 12.30 -25.35 27.67
C TYR A 731 13.50 -24.76 26.93
N VAL A 732 13.59 -25.04 25.62
CA VAL A 732 14.57 -24.39 24.74
C VAL A 732 14.09 -22.98 24.39
N ILE A 733 14.94 -21.97 24.63
CA ILE A 733 14.59 -20.54 24.49
C ILE A 733 14.07 -20.18 23.09
N GLY A 734 14.77 -20.58 22.03
CA GLY A 734 14.44 -20.17 20.64
C GLY A 734 12.98 -20.49 20.26
N PRO A 735 12.54 -21.76 20.38
CA PRO A 735 11.15 -22.14 20.12
C PRO A 735 10.11 -21.46 21.03
N VAL A 736 10.45 -21.13 22.28
CA VAL A 736 9.55 -20.36 23.18
C VAL A 736 9.40 -18.93 22.66
N ILE A 737 10.50 -18.27 22.29
CA ILE A 737 10.49 -16.92 21.71
C ILE A 737 9.67 -16.88 20.42
N ASP A 738 9.83 -17.86 19.53
CA ASP A 738 9.09 -17.90 18.26
C ASP A 738 7.59 -18.17 18.47
N ARG A 739 7.23 -18.95 19.49
CA ARG A 739 5.82 -19.11 19.91
C ARG A 739 5.25 -17.82 20.51
N ALA A 740 6.00 -17.17 21.40
CA ALA A 740 5.58 -15.91 22.02
C ALA A 740 5.44 -14.77 20.99
N ARG A 741 6.34 -14.71 19.99
CA ARG A 741 6.23 -13.74 18.89
C ARG A 741 4.93 -13.94 18.11
N ARG A 742 4.60 -15.20 17.77
CA ARG A 742 3.36 -15.53 17.07
C ARG A 742 2.13 -15.21 17.92
N ALA A 743 2.10 -15.63 19.18
CA ALA A 743 0.99 -15.35 20.09
C ALA A 743 0.67 -13.85 20.16
N VAL A 744 1.68 -12.99 20.33
CA VAL A 744 1.46 -11.52 20.34
C VAL A 744 0.92 -11.00 19.00
N LEU A 745 1.46 -11.48 17.87
CA LEU A 745 1.02 -11.03 16.55
C LEU A 745 -0.40 -11.50 16.23
N ASP A 746 -0.72 -12.74 16.58
CA ASP A 746 -1.96 -13.40 16.20
C ASP A 746 -3.12 -13.07 17.17
N GLU A 747 -2.84 -12.91 18.47
CA GLU A 747 -3.86 -12.70 19.51
C GLU A 747 -4.06 -11.24 19.93
N LEU A 748 -3.21 -10.30 19.50
CA LEU A 748 -3.36 -8.88 19.85
C LEU A 748 -3.30 -7.96 18.64
N PHE A 749 -2.40 -8.23 17.70
CA PHE A 749 -2.13 -7.33 16.58
C PHE A 749 -2.68 -7.83 15.23
N ALA A 750 -3.37 -8.97 15.23
CA ALA A 750 -4.11 -9.42 14.07
C ALA A 750 -5.25 -8.43 13.78
N PRO A 751 -5.55 -8.15 12.50
CA PRO A 751 -6.66 -7.26 12.14
C PRO A 751 -7.98 -7.73 12.77
N GLY A 752 -8.65 -6.84 13.50
CA GLY A 752 -9.98 -7.11 14.08
C GLY A 752 -9.97 -7.48 15.56
N ILE A 753 -8.81 -7.81 16.15
CA ILE A 753 -8.76 -8.17 17.58
C ILE A 753 -8.88 -6.94 18.48
N LEU A 754 -8.01 -5.93 18.29
CA LEU A 754 -8.16 -4.63 18.94
C LEU A 754 -9.01 -3.71 18.07
N ALA A 755 -10.01 -3.09 18.68
CA ALA A 755 -10.87 -2.13 18.01
C ALA A 755 -10.08 -0.85 17.64
N LEU A 756 -10.59 -0.12 16.66
CA LEU A 756 -9.99 1.13 16.24
C LEU A 756 -10.07 2.16 17.38
N GLY A 757 -8.93 2.78 17.69
CA GLY A 757 -8.79 3.70 18.82
C GLY A 757 -8.66 3.01 20.19
N GLU A 758 -8.78 1.68 20.26
CA GLU A 758 -8.72 0.94 21.51
C GLU A 758 -7.33 1.05 22.14
N PRO A 759 -7.23 1.37 23.45
CA PRO A 759 -5.96 1.36 24.13
C PRO A 759 -5.47 -0.06 24.40
N LEU A 760 -4.20 -0.32 24.06
CA LEU A 760 -3.54 -1.56 24.47
C LEU A 760 -3.09 -1.45 25.93
N TYR A 761 -3.57 -2.35 26.77
CA TYR A 761 -3.12 -2.46 28.15
C TYR A 761 -1.91 -3.37 28.26
N ARG A 762 -0.93 -2.95 29.07
CA ARG A 762 0.28 -3.74 29.32
C ARG A 762 -0.05 -5.10 29.91
N SER A 763 -1.05 -5.18 30.79
CA SER A 763 -1.48 -6.44 31.42
C SER A 763 -1.96 -7.47 30.41
N GLU A 764 -2.66 -7.07 29.36
CA GLU A 764 -3.09 -8.01 28.29
C GLU A 764 -1.89 -8.52 27.50
N LEU A 765 -0.93 -7.63 27.21
CA LEU A 765 0.29 -8.04 26.52
C LEU A 765 1.13 -9.00 27.38
N GLU A 766 1.23 -8.75 28.68
CA GLU A 766 1.89 -9.64 29.63
C GLU A 766 1.15 -10.97 29.78
N ARG A 767 -0.20 -10.95 29.85
CA ARG A 767 -1.03 -12.16 29.90
C ARG A 767 -0.78 -13.06 28.70
N VAL A 768 -0.90 -12.53 27.47
CA VAL A 768 -0.65 -13.28 26.23
C VAL A 768 0.76 -13.87 26.20
N LEU A 769 1.76 -13.11 26.67
CA LEU A 769 3.12 -13.63 26.76
C LEU A 769 3.29 -14.74 27.79
N THR A 770 2.66 -14.63 28.97
CA THR A 770 2.75 -15.63 30.04
C THR A 770 1.88 -16.87 29.81
N ASP A 771 0.86 -16.79 28.97
CA ASP A 771 0.04 -17.95 28.57
C ASP A 771 0.81 -18.92 27.66
N VAL A 772 1.94 -18.47 27.07
CA VAL A 772 2.82 -19.30 26.23
C VAL A 772 3.57 -20.33 27.10
N PRO A 773 3.41 -21.64 26.86
CA PRO A 773 4.08 -22.66 27.65
C PRO A 773 5.60 -22.52 27.64
N GLY A 774 6.18 -22.35 28.82
CA GLY A 774 7.61 -22.14 29.05
C GLY A 774 8.00 -20.69 29.38
N VAL A 775 7.08 -19.72 29.29
CA VAL A 775 7.32 -18.35 29.76
C VAL A 775 6.89 -18.23 31.22
N LEU A 776 7.83 -17.84 32.09
CA LEU A 776 7.57 -17.65 33.52
C LEU A 776 7.28 -16.19 33.89
N ALA A 777 7.91 -15.25 33.19
CA ALA A 777 7.71 -13.82 33.41
C ALA A 777 8.14 -12.98 32.20
N SER A 778 7.61 -11.76 32.12
CA SER A 778 8.08 -10.70 31.21
C SER A 778 8.79 -9.58 31.99
N ARG A 779 9.94 -9.13 31.49
CA ARG A 779 10.77 -8.06 32.05
C ARG A 779 11.11 -7.03 30.99
N GLN A 780 11.40 -5.80 31.44
CA GLN A 780 11.87 -4.69 30.60
C GLN A 780 10.98 -4.40 29.36
N LEU A 781 9.67 -4.63 29.47
CA LEU A 781 8.71 -4.35 28.41
C LEU A 781 8.74 -2.86 28.05
N ARG A 782 9.00 -2.56 26.77
CA ARG A 782 8.90 -1.23 26.17
C ARG A 782 8.12 -1.31 24.87
N PHE A 783 7.20 -0.37 24.72
CA PHE A 783 6.39 -0.21 23.52
C PHE A 783 6.72 1.11 22.84
N TYR A 784 6.84 1.08 21.52
CA TYR A 784 7.24 2.20 20.68
C TYR A 784 6.20 2.40 19.59
N TRP A 785 5.81 3.64 19.31
CA TRP A 785 4.91 3.91 18.18
C TRP A 785 5.11 5.30 17.59
N ILE A 786 4.70 5.48 16.34
CA ILE A 786 4.87 6.74 15.60
C ILE A 786 3.50 7.32 15.25
N ARG A 787 3.13 8.44 15.87
CA ARG A 787 1.95 9.24 15.52
C ARG A 787 2.20 10.70 15.90
N GLY A 788 2.37 11.56 14.90
CA GLY A 788 2.78 12.96 15.11
C GLY A 788 4.19 13.13 15.71
N GLY A 789 4.95 12.03 15.86
CA GLY A 789 6.22 11.95 16.57
C GLY A 789 6.49 10.52 17.06
N LEU A 790 7.71 10.25 17.54
CA LEU A 790 8.09 8.98 18.16
C LEU A 790 7.67 8.99 19.64
N HIS A 791 6.90 7.99 20.05
CA HIS A 791 6.49 7.75 21.42
C HIS A 791 7.15 6.48 21.96
N ILE A 792 7.55 6.51 23.23
CA ILE A 792 8.21 5.39 23.91
C ILE A 792 7.61 5.28 25.31
N SER A 793 7.07 4.12 25.67
CA SER A 793 6.44 3.92 26.99
C SER A 793 6.73 2.53 27.56
N ALA A 794 6.86 2.48 28.88
CA ALA A 794 6.80 1.25 29.69
C ALA A 794 5.60 1.25 30.65
N GLY A 795 4.68 2.21 30.46
CA GLY A 795 3.50 2.40 31.30
C GLY A 795 2.44 1.31 31.14
N ALA A 796 1.33 1.48 31.85
CA ALA A 796 0.25 0.49 31.90
C ALA A 796 -0.68 0.49 30.66
N ARG A 797 -0.67 1.57 29.86
CA ARG A 797 -1.59 1.78 28.74
C ARG A 797 -0.87 2.46 27.58
N PHE A 798 -1.17 2.02 26.35
CA PHE A 798 -0.65 2.58 25.10
C PHE A 798 -1.83 3.00 24.22
N HIS A 799 -1.90 4.29 23.86
CA HIS A 799 -3.02 4.82 23.08
C HIS A 799 -2.63 5.01 21.61
N PRO A 800 -3.31 4.35 20.66
CA PRO A 800 -3.04 4.58 19.25
C PRO A 800 -3.58 5.94 18.80
N GLY A 801 -4.54 6.51 19.54
CA GLY A 801 -5.25 7.77 19.25
C GLY A 801 -6.50 7.54 18.40
N ASP A 802 -7.30 8.57 18.19
CA ASP A 802 -8.60 8.48 17.49
C ASP A 802 -8.48 7.79 16.13
N GLY A 803 -9.34 6.79 15.88
CA GLY A 803 -9.34 5.98 14.67
C GLY A 803 -8.04 5.21 14.41
N GLY A 804 -7.11 5.17 15.37
CA GLY A 804 -5.79 4.58 15.19
C GLY A 804 -5.75 3.10 15.52
N PHE A 805 -4.93 2.34 14.82
CA PHE A 805 -4.59 0.96 15.20
C PHE A 805 -3.09 0.74 15.13
N PHE A 806 -2.54 0.01 16.11
CA PHE A 806 -1.12 -0.34 16.09
C PHE A 806 -0.85 -1.38 15.01
N HIS A 807 0.20 -1.13 14.22
CA HIS A 807 0.66 -2.05 13.20
C HIS A 807 2.12 -2.43 13.49
N LEU A 808 2.31 -3.68 13.93
CA LEU A 808 3.62 -4.25 14.23
C LEU A 808 4.02 -5.19 13.10
N LEU A 809 5.20 -4.94 12.53
CA LEU A 809 5.82 -5.91 11.63
C LEU A 809 6.52 -7.00 12.47
N PRO A 810 6.54 -8.27 12.03
CA PRO A 810 7.16 -9.35 12.82
C PRO A 810 8.60 -9.07 13.24
N GLN A 811 9.40 -8.43 12.37
CA GLN A 811 10.78 -8.02 12.65
C GLN A 811 10.93 -6.92 13.72
N LEU A 812 9.83 -6.25 14.09
CA LEU A 812 9.78 -5.22 15.12
C LEU A 812 9.25 -5.75 16.47
N VAL A 813 9.03 -7.07 16.57
CA VAL A 813 8.74 -7.77 17.83
C VAL A 813 10.04 -8.37 18.37
N LEU A 814 10.74 -7.58 19.19
CA LEU A 814 12.06 -7.85 19.73
C LEU A 814 11.94 -8.54 21.09
N LEU A 815 11.87 -9.88 21.05
CA LEU A 815 11.86 -10.73 22.23
C LEU A 815 13.24 -11.34 22.45
N THR A 816 13.73 -11.28 23.68
CA THR A 816 14.97 -11.95 24.12
C THR A 816 14.68 -12.82 25.33
N GLY A 817 15.25 -14.01 25.41
CA GLY A 817 15.02 -14.95 26.51
C GLY A 817 16.22 -15.02 27.46
N GLU A 818 15.94 -15.07 28.76
CA GLU A 818 16.88 -15.45 29.82
C GLU A 818 16.35 -16.70 30.52
N VAL A 819 17.23 -17.64 30.88
CA VAL A 819 16.82 -18.84 31.63
C VAL A 819 16.55 -18.44 33.07
N ALA A 820 15.45 -18.93 33.65
CA ALA A 820 15.23 -18.82 35.08
C ALA A 820 16.40 -19.45 35.85
N PRO A 821 16.94 -18.76 36.87
CA PRO A 821 18.09 -19.26 37.63
C PRO A 821 17.82 -20.59 38.32
#